data_AF-A0A3L7MS97-F1
#
_entry.id   AF-A0A3L7MS97-F1
#
_cell.length_a   1.000
_cell.length_b   1.000
_cell.length_c   1.000
_cell.angle_alpha   90.00
_cell.angle_beta   90.00
_cell.angle_gamma   90.00
#
_symmetry.space_group_name_H-M   'P 1'
#
loop_
_entity.id
_entity.type
_entity.pdbx_description
1 polymer ?
#
loop_
_entity_poly.entity_id
_entity_poly.type
_entity_poly.pdbx_seq_one_letter_code
_entity_poly.pdbx_strand_id
1 'polypeptide(L)'
;MLLVNGVGYGAETTPSFLHEIMPLLTRHGCNQGACHGKGNGQNGFRLSLRGYAPELDHAWLTREFLARRIDTADPGESLLVRKAMGEVMHEGGRLFSRNSKSHEVMVQWLKAGMPGPLKNEAKLTGLKITPSTMLLAKDQKQQLKVLAEFSDSKTVDVTWLAKFAVADTSQLSVDANGLVTALRPGETSVQVFFEDQVAIATFTTPYKAPIPIASFPKAINPVDDAVFKKLSGLGIPASPSCTDEVFLRRLYLDTAGILPTPSEVTAFLADKSTNKRAIMIDKVLDRPEFVDFWTLQLADIFQNRKERDHDVRGTKGVRAFHSWLHDQVRTNKPWDVLCSEILTSTGTTSENPSVGYFIVTVGEQREAHRSEVVASMAQSFLGTRIGCAQCHNHPLEKYTQDDFYRFSGFFSRLRLDRKDPKDGGTTLFANLKEDEQKRPLGVTQPRTGEFLNPRPIDRAPVETNKETDPRQALAKWMIDPANELFHGALVNRVWKHFMGMGLVEPVDDLRSSNPPSNKELWVYLKSEFIKNKCDTKHLIRLVLNSQAYQLESGTVPGNETDTRFYSHYYPKRLGAEVILDAVSFSTGIPENFPGYPEGIRAVQVPDPSIRSYFLSVFGRSERVTACACERSEEVSLPQLLHLQNGQWIADKMGNPKGKLKTLISDKRTDNEKISEMFLTTLSRLPTEKETGALVKELAKSTSKEEFYQDAFWALLNTVEFSFNH
;
A
#
# COMPACT_ATOMS: atom_id res chain seq x y z
N MET A 1 53.55 -44.51 -25.44
CA MET A 1 53.34 -45.07 -24.10
C MET A 1 53.33 -43.88 -23.14
N LEU A 2 52.13 -43.34 -22.89
CA LEU A 2 51.88 -42.16 -22.07
C LEU A 2 51.67 -42.61 -20.62
N LEU A 3 52.46 -42.08 -19.69
CA LEU A 3 52.30 -42.33 -18.26
C LEU A 3 51.43 -41.24 -17.64
N VAL A 4 50.45 -41.72 -16.88
CA VAL A 4 49.33 -41.03 -16.25
C VAL A 4 49.84 -40.24 -15.04
N ASN A 5 49.62 -38.92 -15.03
CA ASN A 5 49.68 -38.11 -13.81
C ASN A 5 48.30 -38.12 -13.16
N GLY A 6 48.22 -38.74 -11.99
CA GLY A 6 47.05 -38.76 -11.13
C GLY A 6 46.68 -37.35 -10.66
N VAL A 7 45.41 -37.01 -10.90
CA VAL A 7 44.76 -35.81 -10.37
C VAL A 7 44.62 -35.98 -8.85
N GLY A 8 45.23 -35.08 -8.08
CA GLY A 8 45.05 -35.00 -6.65
C GLY A 8 43.59 -34.70 -6.29
N TYR A 9 43.04 -35.47 -5.35
CA TYR A 9 41.77 -35.21 -4.71
C TYR A 9 41.76 -33.78 -4.12
N GLY A 10 40.80 -32.96 -4.57
CA GLY A 10 40.65 -31.58 -4.12
C GLY A 10 40.34 -31.51 -2.63
N ALA A 11 40.97 -30.56 -1.93
CA ALA A 11 40.63 -30.23 -0.55
C ALA A 11 39.15 -29.81 -0.48
N GLU A 12 38.33 -30.56 0.26
CA GLU A 12 36.95 -30.16 0.54
C GLU A 12 36.96 -28.79 1.24
N THR A 13 36.39 -27.78 0.59
CA THR A 13 36.24 -26.45 1.16
C THR A 13 35.25 -26.51 2.32
N THR A 14 35.68 -26.09 3.51
CA THR A 14 34.82 -26.05 4.70
C THR A 14 33.57 -25.21 4.45
N PRO A 15 32.36 -25.75 4.68
CA PRO A 15 31.15 -24.99 4.41
C PRO A 15 31.00 -23.76 5.31
N SER A 16 30.53 -22.67 4.72
CA SER A 16 30.24 -21.42 5.44
C SER A 16 28.97 -21.55 6.29
N PHE A 17 29.05 -21.11 7.55
CA PHE A 17 27.84 -21.01 8.36
C PHE A 17 26.86 -19.98 7.79
N LEU A 18 27.37 -18.83 7.35
CA LEU A 18 26.54 -17.74 6.85
C LEU A 18 25.97 -18.03 5.45
N HIS A 19 26.81 -18.50 4.52
CA HIS A 19 26.44 -18.61 3.09
C HIS A 19 25.88 -19.98 2.68
N GLU A 20 26.05 -21.01 3.51
CA GLU A 20 25.60 -22.37 3.17
C GLU A 20 24.69 -22.97 4.26
N ILE A 21 25.11 -22.99 5.52
CA ILE A 21 24.32 -23.63 6.60
C ILE A 21 23.05 -22.85 6.91
N MET A 22 23.14 -21.53 7.09
CA MET A 22 21.96 -20.71 7.37
C MET A 22 20.93 -20.72 6.22
N PRO A 23 21.31 -20.53 4.94
CA PRO A 23 20.40 -20.70 3.81
C PRO A 23 19.80 -22.11 3.72
N LEU A 24 20.57 -23.15 4.01
CA LEU A 24 20.08 -24.53 4.04
C LEU A 24 19.00 -24.73 5.11
N LEU A 25 19.21 -24.21 6.32
CA LEU A 25 18.20 -24.22 7.39
C LEU A 25 16.94 -23.44 6.98
N THR A 26 17.11 -22.30 6.30
CA THR A 26 16.00 -21.46 5.81
C THR A 26 15.18 -22.15 4.73
N ARG A 27 15.84 -22.75 3.75
CA ARG A 27 15.24 -23.47 2.63
C ARG A 27 14.36 -24.62 3.11
N HIS A 28 14.86 -25.40 4.07
CA HIS A 28 14.16 -26.54 4.66
C HIS A 28 13.15 -26.14 5.74
N GLY A 29 13.01 -24.85 6.03
CA GLY A 29 11.98 -24.34 6.94
C GLY A 29 12.32 -24.43 8.43
N CYS A 30 13.52 -24.87 8.81
CA CYS A 30 13.92 -25.08 10.21
C CYS A 30 13.75 -23.82 11.07
N ASN A 31 14.10 -22.66 10.52
CA ASN A 31 14.07 -21.36 11.19
C ASN A 31 12.84 -20.51 10.84
N GLN A 32 11.73 -21.13 10.43
CA GLN A 32 10.46 -20.43 10.20
C GLN A 32 9.68 -20.28 11.51
N GLY A 33 8.77 -19.30 11.58
CA GLY A 33 7.98 -19.00 12.78
C GLY A 33 7.09 -20.16 13.25
N ALA A 34 6.74 -21.09 12.36
CA ALA A 34 6.01 -22.31 12.69
C ALA A 34 6.88 -23.41 13.33
N CYS A 35 8.21 -23.25 13.31
CA CYS A 35 9.19 -24.20 13.82
C CYS A 35 10.13 -23.51 14.82
N HIS A 36 11.46 -23.64 14.64
CA HIS A 36 12.43 -23.08 15.58
C HIS A 36 12.61 -21.56 15.45
N GLY A 37 12.08 -20.93 14.39
CA GLY A 37 12.12 -19.48 14.17
C GLY A 37 11.16 -18.65 15.05
N LYS A 38 10.35 -19.31 15.90
CA LYS A 38 9.48 -18.64 16.88
C LYS A 38 10.34 -17.96 17.96
N GLY A 39 9.90 -16.85 18.53
CA GLY A 39 10.70 -16.07 19.50
C GLY A 39 11.24 -16.88 20.70
N ASN A 40 10.47 -17.84 21.21
CA ASN A 40 10.90 -18.74 22.29
C ASN A 40 11.43 -20.10 21.78
N GLY A 41 11.51 -20.28 20.46
CA GLY A 41 11.74 -21.57 19.82
C GLY A 41 10.60 -22.57 20.04
N GLN A 42 10.95 -23.84 19.85
CA GLN A 42 10.07 -24.99 20.04
C GLN A 42 10.84 -26.12 20.72
N ASN A 43 10.24 -26.70 21.77
CA ASN A 43 10.80 -27.83 22.53
C ASN A 43 12.24 -27.59 23.03
N GLY A 44 12.50 -26.36 23.49
CA GLY A 44 13.81 -25.95 24.01
C GLY A 44 14.89 -25.81 22.92
N PHE A 45 14.52 -25.61 21.66
CA PHE A 45 15.46 -25.23 20.60
C PHE A 45 14.89 -24.08 19.79
N ARG A 46 15.72 -23.05 19.58
CA ARG A 46 15.38 -21.84 18.82
C ARG A 46 16.44 -21.53 17.78
N LEU A 47 15.97 -20.90 16.72
CA LEU A 47 16.72 -20.22 15.69
C LEU A 47 16.05 -18.85 15.50
N SER A 48 16.80 -17.89 15.01
CA SER A 48 16.33 -16.58 14.64
C SER A 48 15.45 -16.72 13.40
N LEU A 49 14.36 -15.97 13.34
CA LEU A 49 13.40 -16.06 12.25
C LEU A 49 14.09 -15.83 10.90
N ARG A 50 14.16 -16.86 10.06
CA ARG A 50 14.83 -16.87 8.75
C ARG A 50 16.33 -16.56 8.80
N GLY A 51 16.96 -16.75 9.96
CA GLY A 51 18.40 -16.61 10.10
C GLY A 51 18.90 -15.16 10.18
N TYR A 52 18.08 -14.25 10.66
CA TYR A 52 18.43 -12.83 10.77
C TYR A 52 19.56 -12.52 11.78
N ALA A 53 19.84 -13.44 12.71
CA ALA A 53 20.86 -13.30 13.74
C ALA A 53 21.81 -14.53 13.74
N PRO A 54 22.66 -14.68 12.70
CA PRO A 54 23.48 -15.87 12.51
C PRO A 54 24.46 -16.11 13.68
N GLU A 55 24.94 -15.07 14.36
CA GLU A 55 25.78 -15.18 15.55
C GLU A 55 25.05 -15.86 16.74
N LEU A 56 23.76 -15.55 16.92
CA LEU A 56 22.94 -16.18 17.95
C LEU A 56 22.56 -17.60 17.53
N ASP A 57 22.22 -17.80 16.26
CA ASP A 57 21.87 -19.12 15.72
C ASP A 57 23.00 -20.11 15.85
N HIS A 58 24.23 -19.68 15.55
CA HIS A 58 25.41 -20.50 15.75
C HIS A 58 25.57 -20.90 17.21
N ALA A 59 25.45 -19.95 18.14
CA ALA A 59 25.58 -20.22 19.56
C ALA A 59 24.46 -21.15 20.08
N TRP A 60 23.21 -20.93 19.66
CA TRP A 60 22.07 -21.77 20.05
C TRP A 60 22.17 -23.19 19.49
N LEU A 61 22.67 -23.32 18.26
CA LEU A 61 22.85 -24.61 17.62
C LEU A 61 23.98 -25.42 18.26
N THR A 62 25.12 -24.76 18.52
CA THR A 62 26.38 -25.45 18.87
C THR A 62 26.70 -25.50 20.36
N ARG A 63 26.14 -24.60 21.19
CA ARG A 63 26.53 -24.46 22.61
C ARG A 63 25.38 -24.63 23.60
N GLU A 64 24.17 -24.25 23.23
CA GLU A 64 23.02 -24.29 24.15
C GLU A 64 22.71 -25.72 24.63
N PHE A 65 22.37 -25.85 25.91
CA PHE A 65 22.14 -27.14 26.57
C PHE A 65 23.33 -28.10 26.43
N LEU A 66 24.54 -27.61 26.69
CA LEU A 66 25.78 -28.39 26.67
C LEU A 66 26.00 -29.11 25.32
N ALA A 67 25.72 -28.41 24.22
CA ALA A 67 25.89 -28.91 22.86
C ALA A 67 25.15 -30.23 22.53
N ARG A 68 24.11 -30.61 23.30
CA ARG A 68 23.38 -31.91 23.17
C ARG A 68 22.82 -32.26 21.79
N ARG A 69 22.83 -31.33 20.83
CA ARG A 69 22.33 -31.51 19.46
C ARG A 69 23.38 -32.04 18.50
N ILE A 70 24.64 -32.02 18.92
CA ILE A 70 25.80 -32.28 18.09
C ILE A 70 26.63 -33.37 18.74
N ASP A 71 26.91 -34.39 17.96
CA ASP A 71 27.89 -35.41 18.29
C ASP A 71 29.17 -35.06 17.54
N THR A 72 30.21 -34.71 18.31
CA THR A 72 31.51 -34.32 17.75
C THR A 72 32.39 -35.52 17.42
N ALA A 73 32.10 -36.69 18.00
CA ALA A 73 32.80 -37.93 17.70
C ALA A 73 32.25 -38.56 16.42
N ASP A 74 30.92 -38.51 16.23
CA ASP A 74 30.25 -38.91 15.00
C ASP A 74 29.31 -37.80 14.48
N PRO A 75 29.84 -36.83 13.71
CA PRO A 75 29.06 -35.75 13.11
C PRO A 75 27.81 -36.19 12.34
N GLY A 76 27.83 -37.37 11.71
CA GLY A 76 26.69 -37.90 10.96
C GLY A 76 25.52 -38.31 11.86
N GLU A 77 25.82 -38.71 13.10
CA GLU A 77 24.84 -39.15 14.09
C GLU A 77 24.35 -38.02 15.01
N SER A 78 24.81 -36.78 14.76
CA SER A 78 24.29 -35.59 15.43
C SER A 78 22.77 -35.53 15.38
N LEU A 79 22.12 -35.25 16.51
CA LEU A 79 20.66 -35.15 16.61
C LEU A 79 20.08 -34.14 15.59
N LEU A 80 20.82 -33.06 15.31
CA LEU A 80 20.50 -32.10 14.26
C LEU A 80 20.29 -32.78 12.88
N VAL A 81 21.21 -33.66 12.49
CA VAL A 81 21.22 -34.35 11.19
C VAL A 81 20.16 -35.45 11.17
N ARG A 82 20.11 -36.28 12.22
CA ARG A 82 19.16 -37.39 12.32
C ARG A 82 17.70 -36.93 12.32
N LYS A 83 17.38 -35.83 13.01
CA LYS A 83 16.03 -35.24 12.96
C LYS A 83 15.70 -34.69 11.57
N ALA A 84 16.63 -34.01 10.92
CA ALA A 84 16.42 -33.47 9.57
C ALA A 84 16.26 -34.58 8.52
N MET A 85 16.88 -35.75 8.72
CA MET A 85 16.69 -36.93 7.87
C MET A 85 15.43 -37.76 8.21
N GLY A 86 14.73 -37.43 9.31
CA GLY A 86 13.59 -38.19 9.80
C GLY A 86 13.95 -39.55 10.44
N GLU A 87 15.22 -39.76 10.81
CA GLU A 87 15.68 -40.97 11.52
C GLU A 87 15.35 -40.94 13.02
N VAL A 88 15.06 -39.75 13.54
CA VAL A 88 14.50 -39.52 14.88
C VAL A 88 13.20 -38.76 14.72
N MET A 89 12.17 -39.16 15.48
CA MET A 89 10.86 -38.54 15.43
C MET A 89 10.95 -37.02 15.68
N HIS A 90 10.35 -36.27 14.76
CA HIS A 90 10.37 -34.82 14.75
C HIS A 90 9.10 -34.34 14.02
N GLU A 91 8.39 -33.35 14.60
CA GLU A 91 7.16 -32.80 14.02
C GLU A 91 7.39 -32.18 12.64
N GLY A 92 8.57 -31.63 12.37
CA GLY A 92 8.93 -31.11 11.04
C GLY A 92 9.14 -32.19 9.97
N GLY A 93 9.03 -33.47 10.32
CA GLY A 93 9.19 -34.58 9.39
C GLY A 93 10.61 -34.70 8.81
N ARG A 94 10.70 -35.39 7.66
CA ARG A 94 11.94 -35.55 6.90
C ARG A 94 12.13 -34.35 5.98
N LEU A 95 13.25 -33.65 6.13
CA LEU A 95 13.61 -32.44 5.37
C LEU A 95 14.58 -32.76 4.22
N PHE A 96 15.54 -33.66 4.43
CA PHE A 96 16.44 -34.11 3.37
C PHE A 96 16.82 -35.60 3.51
N SER A 97 17.36 -36.19 2.45
CA SER A 97 17.80 -37.59 2.45
C SER A 97 19.28 -37.72 2.80
N ARG A 98 19.65 -38.89 3.34
CA ARG A 98 21.06 -39.32 3.44
C ARG A 98 21.70 -39.24 2.06
N ASN A 99 22.94 -38.75 2.00
CA ASN A 99 23.72 -38.50 0.78
C ASN A 99 23.10 -37.48 -0.20
N SER A 100 22.12 -36.69 0.24
CA SER A 100 21.77 -35.47 -0.50
C SER A 100 22.84 -34.40 -0.32
N LYS A 101 22.92 -33.45 -1.25
CA LYS A 101 23.82 -32.30 -1.12
C LYS A 101 23.62 -31.53 0.20
N SER A 102 22.37 -31.40 0.68
CA SER A 102 22.09 -30.78 1.99
C SER A 102 22.66 -31.59 3.16
N HIS A 103 22.56 -32.92 3.11
CA HIS A 103 23.15 -33.79 4.12
C HIS A 103 24.68 -33.67 4.13
N GLU A 104 25.31 -33.73 2.96
CA GLU A 104 26.77 -33.65 2.82
C GLU A 104 27.32 -32.34 3.37
N VAL A 105 26.73 -31.21 3.00
CA VAL A 105 27.15 -29.87 3.46
C VAL A 105 26.97 -29.73 4.98
N MET A 106 25.86 -30.20 5.54
CA MET A 106 25.65 -30.18 7.00
C MET A 106 26.71 -31.01 7.73
N VAL A 107 26.98 -32.23 7.26
CA VAL A 107 27.96 -33.12 7.89
C VAL A 107 29.39 -32.61 7.72
N GLN A 108 29.74 -32.04 6.56
CA GLN A 108 31.06 -31.43 6.34
C GLN A 108 31.29 -30.23 7.28
N TRP A 109 30.27 -29.38 7.50
CA TRP A 109 30.37 -28.29 8.47
C TRP A 109 30.56 -28.79 9.91
N LEU A 110 29.83 -29.84 10.29
CA LEU A 110 30.00 -30.47 11.61
C LEU A 110 31.40 -31.08 11.78
N LYS A 111 31.90 -31.81 10.76
CA LYS A 111 33.26 -32.38 10.72
C LYS A 111 34.36 -31.31 10.80
N ALA A 112 34.12 -30.15 10.23
CA ALA A 112 35.05 -29.01 10.30
C ALA A 112 35.06 -28.30 11.67
N GLY A 113 34.36 -28.83 12.68
CA GLY A 113 34.30 -28.24 14.01
C GLY A 113 33.31 -27.09 14.12
N MET A 114 32.32 -27.02 13.22
CA MET A 114 31.23 -26.04 13.25
C MET A 114 31.72 -24.58 13.29
N PRO A 115 32.55 -24.13 12.34
CA PRO A 115 32.97 -22.73 12.29
C PRO A 115 31.74 -21.82 12.24
N GLY A 116 31.75 -20.74 13.03
CA GLY A 116 30.70 -19.72 13.02
C GLY A 116 30.90 -18.66 11.93
N PRO A 117 30.05 -17.63 11.87
CA PRO A 117 30.21 -16.52 10.93
C PRO A 117 31.61 -15.88 11.04
N LEU A 118 32.29 -15.70 9.91
CA LEU A 118 33.61 -15.07 9.87
C LEU A 118 33.49 -13.54 9.79
N LYS A 119 34.33 -12.80 10.52
CA LYS A 119 34.28 -11.33 10.53
C LYS A 119 34.52 -10.68 9.16
N ASN A 120 35.38 -11.29 8.35
CA ASN A 120 35.80 -10.78 7.03
C ASN A 120 35.25 -11.61 5.87
N GLU A 121 34.14 -12.33 6.10
CA GLU A 121 33.48 -13.08 5.03
C GLU A 121 32.89 -12.14 3.97
N ALA A 122 32.90 -12.56 2.71
CA ALA A 122 32.36 -11.76 1.61
C ALA A 122 30.85 -11.61 1.77
N LYS A 123 30.33 -10.37 1.73
CA LYS A 123 28.91 -10.12 1.95
C LYS A 123 28.12 -10.32 0.66
N LEU A 124 26.92 -10.86 0.76
CA LEU A 124 25.98 -10.88 -0.34
C LEU A 124 25.63 -9.44 -0.74
N THR A 125 25.76 -9.13 -2.02
CA THR A 125 25.49 -7.80 -2.60
C THR A 125 24.30 -7.79 -3.55
N GLY A 126 23.95 -8.95 -4.13
CA GLY A 126 22.83 -9.05 -5.05
C GLY A 126 22.42 -10.48 -5.37
N LEU A 127 21.22 -10.62 -5.92
CA LEU A 127 20.69 -11.86 -6.48
C LEU A 127 20.25 -11.62 -7.92
N LYS A 128 20.72 -12.47 -8.82
CA LYS A 128 20.30 -12.51 -10.21
C LYS A 128 19.51 -13.78 -10.49
N ILE A 129 18.30 -13.60 -11.00
CA ILE A 129 17.40 -14.69 -11.41
C ILE A 129 17.27 -14.72 -12.93
N THR A 130 17.28 -15.91 -13.52
CA THR A 130 17.12 -16.08 -14.97
C THR A 130 16.23 -17.27 -15.29
N PRO A 131 15.20 -17.11 -16.16
CA PRO A 131 14.71 -15.83 -16.70
C PRO A 131 14.05 -14.93 -15.63
N SER A 132 14.11 -13.61 -15.79
CA SER A 132 13.43 -12.64 -14.90
C SER A 132 11.99 -12.31 -15.33
N THR A 133 11.65 -12.58 -16.59
CA THR A 133 10.30 -12.42 -17.16
C THR A 133 10.07 -13.53 -18.18
N MET A 134 8.90 -14.18 -18.15
CA MET A 134 8.58 -15.27 -19.07
C MET A 134 7.09 -15.31 -19.43
N LEU A 135 6.80 -15.52 -20.70
CA LEU A 135 5.49 -15.91 -21.20
C LEU A 135 5.42 -17.44 -21.22
N LEU A 136 4.44 -18.04 -20.54
CA LEU A 136 4.24 -19.49 -20.51
C LEU A 136 2.83 -19.84 -20.98
N ALA A 137 2.72 -20.91 -21.77
CA ALA A 137 1.44 -21.55 -21.99
C ALA A 137 1.02 -22.36 -20.74
N LYS A 138 -0.28 -22.61 -20.59
CA LYS A 138 -0.78 -23.50 -19.53
C LYS A 138 -0.07 -24.87 -19.58
N ASP A 139 0.27 -25.40 -18.42
CA ASP A 139 0.99 -26.66 -18.19
C ASP A 139 2.47 -26.67 -18.67
N GLN A 140 2.94 -25.57 -19.26
CA GLN A 140 4.35 -25.40 -19.62
C GLN A 140 5.22 -25.22 -18.38
N LYS A 141 6.44 -25.75 -18.44
CA LYS A 141 7.43 -25.68 -17.37
C LYS A 141 8.61 -24.80 -17.74
N GLN A 142 9.22 -24.16 -16.74
CA GLN A 142 10.43 -23.35 -16.89
C GLN A 142 11.36 -23.54 -15.70
N GLN A 143 12.63 -23.87 -15.95
CA GLN A 143 13.65 -23.93 -14.90
C GLN A 143 14.18 -22.52 -14.60
N LEU A 144 14.27 -22.17 -13.32
CA LEU A 144 14.94 -20.97 -12.84
C LEU A 144 16.40 -21.25 -12.49
N LYS A 145 17.26 -20.26 -12.70
CA LYS A 145 18.63 -20.23 -12.18
C LYS A 145 18.81 -19.02 -11.27
N VAL A 146 19.43 -19.21 -10.11
CA VAL A 146 19.68 -18.17 -9.10
C VAL A 146 21.17 -18.04 -8.87
N LEU A 147 21.70 -16.85 -9.13
CA LEU A 147 23.10 -16.50 -8.93
C LEU A 147 23.21 -15.46 -7.81
N ALA A 148 24.05 -15.74 -6.81
CA ALA A 148 24.40 -14.81 -5.74
C ALA A 148 25.69 -14.06 -6.09
N GLU A 149 25.69 -12.75 -5.93
CA GLU A 149 26.82 -11.86 -6.18
C GLU A 149 27.39 -11.36 -4.86
N PHE A 150 28.68 -11.57 -4.61
CA PHE A 150 29.34 -11.25 -3.34
C PHE A 150 30.28 -10.06 -3.45
N SER A 151 30.61 -9.45 -2.31
CA SER A 151 31.46 -8.25 -2.22
C SER A 151 32.91 -8.48 -2.65
N ASP A 152 33.35 -9.73 -2.76
CA ASP A 152 34.64 -10.13 -3.35
C ASP A 152 34.56 -10.34 -4.88
N SER A 153 33.47 -9.87 -5.51
CA SER A 153 33.16 -9.99 -6.94
C SER A 153 32.94 -11.43 -7.42
N LYS A 154 32.81 -12.42 -6.52
CA LYS A 154 32.40 -13.77 -6.92
C LYS A 154 30.91 -13.85 -7.21
N THR A 155 30.57 -14.69 -8.19
CA THR A 155 29.20 -15.07 -8.49
C THR A 155 29.04 -16.59 -8.31
N VAL A 156 28.09 -17.02 -7.49
CA VAL A 156 27.89 -18.43 -7.14
C VAL A 156 26.47 -18.86 -7.49
N ASP A 157 26.32 -20.06 -8.07
CA ASP A 157 25.00 -20.67 -8.27
C ASP A 157 24.44 -21.18 -6.93
N VAL A 158 23.40 -20.51 -6.47
CA VAL A 158 22.72 -20.79 -5.20
C VAL A 158 21.32 -21.34 -5.42
N THR A 159 20.97 -21.78 -6.65
CA THR A 159 19.63 -22.30 -6.99
C THR A 159 19.20 -23.42 -6.02
N TRP A 160 20.14 -24.29 -5.65
CA TRP A 160 19.91 -25.42 -4.74
C TRP A 160 19.83 -25.02 -3.25
N LEU A 161 20.22 -23.79 -2.88
CA LEU A 161 20.14 -23.22 -1.53
C LEU A 161 19.02 -22.21 -1.38
N ALA A 162 18.58 -21.60 -2.48
CA ALA A 162 17.55 -20.58 -2.46
C ALA A 162 16.20 -21.16 -2.02
N LYS A 163 15.36 -20.33 -1.42
CA LYS A 163 13.97 -20.65 -1.10
C LYS A 163 13.07 -19.98 -2.14
N PHE A 164 12.19 -20.77 -2.76
CA PHE A 164 11.21 -20.29 -3.73
C PHE A 164 9.83 -20.14 -3.08
N ALA A 165 9.08 -19.12 -3.49
CA ALA A 165 7.68 -18.94 -3.16
C ALA A 165 6.95 -18.34 -4.37
N VAL A 166 5.65 -18.60 -4.50
CA VAL A 166 4.80 -18.02 -5.55
C VAL A 166 3.84 -17.03 -4.93
N ALA A 167 3.68 -15.86 -5.54
CA ALA A 167 2.75 -14.85 -5.06
C ALA A 167 1.27 -15.30 -5.16
N ASP A 168 0.90 -16.00 -6.24
CA ASP A 168 -0.40 -16.64 -6.43
C ASP A 168 -0.24 -18.11 -6.82
N THR A 169 -0.39 -19.01 -5.85
CA THR A 169 -0.25 -20.46 -6.02
C THR A 169 -1.37 -21.09 -6.85
N SER A 170 -2.44 -20.35 -7.14
CA SER A 170 -3.52 -20.81 -8.02
C SER A 170 -3.17 -20.66 -9.50
N GLN A 171 -2.25 -19.75 -9.84
CA GLN A 171 -1.80 -19.49 -11.22
C GLN A 171 -0.51 -20.23 -11.57
N LEU A 172 0.36 -20.47 -10.61
CA LEU A 172 1.70 -20.99 -10.85
C LEU A 172 2.19 -21.84 -9.66
N SER A 173 2.99 -22.86 -9.93
CA SER A 173 3.72 -23.61 -8.91
C SER A 173 5.22 -23.54 -9.17
N VAL A 174 6.01 -23.69 -8.10
CA VAL A 174 7.47 -23.83 -8.17
C VAL A 174 7.89 -24.92 -7.21
N ASP A 175 8.73 -25.84 -7.67
CA ASP A 175 9.31 -26.87 -6.78
C ASP A 175 10.56 -26.35 -6.06
N ALA A 176 11.09 -27.17 -5.13
CA ALA A 176 12.27 -26.79 -4.37
C ALA A 176 13.51 -26.55 -5.25
N ASN A 177 13.59 -27.12 -6.46
CA ASN A 177 14.71 -26.97 -7.37
C ASN A 177 14.55 -25.78 -8.32
N GLY A 178 13.46 -25.00 -8.19
CA GLY A 178 13.19 -23.84 -9.03
C GLY A 178 12.53 -24.20 -10.36
N LEU A 179 11.93 -25.39 -10.49
CA LEU A 179 11.13 -25.73 -11.67
C LEU A 179 9.72 -25.16 -11.52
N VAL A 180 9.41 -24.18 -12.37
CA VAL A 180 8.14 -23.48 -12.42
C VAL A 180 7.18 -24.20 -13.36
N THR A 181 5.89 -24.28 -13.00
CA THR A 181 4.81 -24.77 -13.87
C THR A 181 3.64 -23.78 -13.90
N ALA A 182 3.18 -23.40 -15.10
CA ALA A 182 2.00 -22.57 -15.25
C ALA A 182 0.71 -23.39 -15.09
N LEU A 183 -0.17 -23.00 -14.15
CA LEU A 183 -1.37 -23.77 -13.80
C LEU A 183 -2.64 -23.14 -14.41
N ARG A 184 -2.75 -21.81 -14.36
CA ARG A 184 -3.90 -21.06 -14.87
C ARG A 184 -3.45 -19.77 -15.55
N PRO A 185 -4.28 -19.21 -16.46
CA PRO A 185 -4.07 -17.88 -16.98
C PRO A 185 -4.00 -16.81 -15.91
N GLY A 186 -3.22 -15.76 -16.18
CA GLY A 186 -2.95 -14.65 -15.28
C GLY A 186 -1.51 -14.17 -15.36
N GLU A 187 -1.16 -13.24 -14.47
CA GLU A 187 0.23 -12.84 -14.26
C GLU A 187 0.55 -12.85 -12.77
N THR A 188 1.59 -13.61 -12.44
CA THR A 188 2.08 -13.74 -11.07
C THR A 188 3.61 -13.77 -11.05
N SER A 189 4.19 -13.90 -9.87
CA SER A 189 5.64 -13.87 -9.70
C SER A 189 6.14 -14.97 -8.78
N VAL A 190 7.35 -15.45 -9.09
CA VAL A 190 8.13 -16.32 -8.20
C VAL A 190 9.10 -15.45 -7.44
N GLN A 191 8.99 -15.46 -6.12
CA GLN A 191 9.91 -14.82 -5.18
C GLN A 191 11.00 -15.82 -4.80
N VAL A 192 12.24 -15.35 -4.80
CA VAL A 192 13.43 -16.13 -4.47
C VAL A 192 14.16 -15.45 -3.33
N PHE A 193 14.31 -16.17 -2.23
CA PHE A 193 14.98 -15.70 -1.03
C PHE A 193 16.32 -16.43 -0.87
N PHE A 194 17.38 -15.65 -0.64
CA PHE A 194 18.69 -16.16 -0.25
C PHE A 194 19.36 -15.12 0.65
N GLU A 195 19.69 -15.53 1.88
CA GLU A 195 20.11 -14.65 2.98
C GLU A 195 19.16 -13.44 3.17
N ASP A 196 19.67 -12.21 3.12
CA ASP A 196 18.90 -10.96 3.28
C ASP A 196 18.38 -10.40 1.94
N GLN A 197 18.57 -11.10 0.82
CA GLN A 197 18.16 -10.64 -0.50
C GLN A 197 16.93 -11.37 -1.02
N VAL A 198 16.15 -10.64 -1.81
CA VAL A 198 14.98 -11.14 -2.53
C VAL A 198 15.10 -10.79 -4.02
N ALA A 199 14.91 -11.78 -4.88
CA ALA A 199 14.82 -11.61 -6.34
C ALA A 199 13.50 -12.19 -6.84
N ILE A 200 13.06 -11.75 -8.03
CA ILE A 200 11.73 -12.10 -8.56
C ILE A 200 11.81 -12.41 -10.04
N ALA A 201 11.06 -13.42 -10.46
CA ALA A 201 10.73 -13.64 -11.86
C ALA A 201 9.23 -13.49 -12.07
N THR A 202 8.83 -12.68 -13.04
CA THR A 202 7.43 -12.50 -13.43
C THR A 202 7.05 -13.49 -14.52
N PHE A 203 5.91 -14.14 -14.37
CA PHE A 203 5.37 -15.11 -15.32
C PHE A 203 3.99 -14.70 -15.77
N THR A 204 3.79 -14.68 -17.07
CA THR A 204 2.53 -14.33 -17.71
C THR A 204 2.00 -15.55 -18.46
N THR A 205 0.78 -15.94 -18.17
CA THR A 205 0.03 -17.00 -18.87
C THR A 205 -1.20 -16.36 -19.51
N PRO A 206 -1.26 -16.18 -20.84
CA PRO A 206 -2.40 -15.54 -21.49
C PRO A 206 -3.72 -16.29 -21.25
N TYR A 207 -4.82 -15.54 -21.15
CA TYR A 207 -6.18 -16.10 -21.08
C TYR A 207 -6.62 -16.65 -22.43
N LYS A 208 -6.26 -15.93 -23.50
CA LYS A 208 -6.52 -16.26 -24.90
C LYS A 208 -5.36 -15.79 -25.76
N ALA A 209 -5.44 -16.03 -27.06
CA ALA A 209 -4.50 -15.43 -28.02
C ALA A 209 -4.54 -13.89 -27.91
N PRO A 210 -3.40 -13.21 -28.13
CA PRO A 210 -3.35 -11.76 -28.04
C PRO A 210 -4.40 -11.07 -28.92
N ILE A 211 -5.08 -10.06 -28.38
CA ILE A 211 -6.10 -9.29 -29.09
C ILE A 211 -5.42 -8.15 -29.86
N PRO A 212 -5.74 -7.90 -31.14
CA PRO A 212 -5.17 -6.77 -31.88
C PRO A 212 -5.46 -5.42 -31.20
N ILE A 213 -4.45 -4.55 -31.10
CA ILE A 213 -4.58 -3.22 -30.46
C ILE A 213 -5.72 -2.39 -31.07
N ALA A 214 -5.95 -2.53 -32.39
CA ALA A 214 -7.01 -1.82 -33.10
C ALA A 214 -8.45 -2.20 -32.66
N SER A 215 -8.62 -3.28 -31.89
CA SER A 215 -9.91 -3.70 -31.34
C SER A 215 -10.26 -3.03 -30.00
N PHE A 216 -9.30 -2.35 -29.37
CA PHE A 216 -9.54 -1.60 -28.13
C PHE A 216 -10.11 -0.20 -28.44
N PRO A 217 -10.78 0.45 -27.47
CA PRO A 217 -11.12 1.86 -27.57
C PRO A 217 -9.90 2.71 -27.95
N LYS A 218 -10.12 3.80 -28.67
CA LYS A 218 -9.04 4.67 -29.17
C LYS A 218 -8.24 5.25 -28.00
N ALA A 219 -6.95 4.94 -27.93
CA ALA A 219 -6.04 5.55 -26.97
C ALA A 219 -5.99 7.07 -27.11
N ILE A 220 -6.06 7.79 -25.99
CA ILE A 220 -6.02 9.25 -25.92
C ILE A 220 -4.63 9.72 -25.49
N ASN A 221 -3.99 8.99 -24.57
CA ASN A 221 -2.65 9.32 -24.07
C ASN A 221 -1.82 8.04 -23.77
N PRO A 222 -0.52 8.15 -23.44
CA PRO A 222 0.34 6.98 -23.24
C PRO A 222 -0.04 6.05 -22.07
N VAL A 223 -0.91 6.49 -21.15
CA VAL A 223 -1.51 5.58 -20.16
C VAL A 223 -2.30 4.48 -20.87
N ASP A 224 -3.08 4.87 -21.87
CA ASP A 224 -3.95 3.96 -22.62
C ASP A 224 -3.14 2.96 -23.43
N ASP A 225 -2.04 3.42 -24.05
CA ASP A 225 -1.13 2.54 -24.80
C ASP A 225 -0.58 1.42 -23.89
N ALA A 226 -0.13 1.78 -22.68
CA ALA A 226 0.40 0.82 -21.72
C ALA A 226 -0.69 -0.15 -21.20
N VAL A 227 -1.90 0.34 -20.92
CA VAL A 227 -3.03 -0.50 -20.47
C VAL A 227 -3.49 -1.44 -21.58
N PHE A 228 -3.74 -0.95 -22.79
CA PHE A 228 -4.25 -1.77 -23.89
C PHE A 228 -3.21 -2.74 -24.42
N LYS A 229 -1.91 -2.41 -24.39
CA LYS A 229 -0.84 -3.36 -24.68
C LYS A 229 -0.79 -4.50 -23.67
N LYS A 230 -1.02 -4.21 -22.38
CA LYS A 230 -1.10 -5.24 -21.32
C LYS A 230 -2.29 -6.17 -21.55
N LEU A 231 -3.48 -5.61 -21.78
CA LEU A 231 -4.70 -6.38 -22.04
C LEU A 231 -4.59 -7.21 -23.33
N SER A 232 -4.02 -6.62 -24.39
CA SER A 232 -3.71 -7.30 -25.65
C SER A 232 -2.85 -8.54 -25.41
N GLY A 233 -1.72 -8.41 -24.70
CA GLY A 233 -0.82 -9.53 -24.42
C GLY A 233 -1.44 -10.64 -23.56
N LEU A 234 -2.40 -10.28 -22.70
CA LEU A 234 -3.15 -11.24 -21.88
C LEU A 234 -4.35 -11.87 -22.61
N GLY A 235 -4.76 -11.32 -23.75
CA GLY A 235 -5.96 -11.74 -24.46
C GLY A 235 -7.26 -11.36 -23.73
N ILE A 236 -7.25 -10.26 -22.97
CA ILE A 236 -8.42 -9.73 -22.23
C ILE A 236 -9.02 -8.56 -23.02
N PRO A 237 -10.32 -8.59 -23.40
CA PRO A 237 -10.96 -7.46 -24.07
C PRO A 237 -11.20 -6.31 -23.09
N ALA A 238 -11.21 -5.07 -23.58
CA ALA A 238 -11.68 -3.92 -22.79
C ALA A 238 -13.18 -3.70 -22.98
N SER A 239 -13.85 -3.21 -21.94
CA SER A 239 -15.21 -2.69 -22.02
C SER A 239 -15.27 -1.44 -22.91
N PRO A 240 -16.46 -1.05 -23.41
CA PRO A 240 -16.61 0.20 -24.17
C PRO A 240 -16.36 1.43 -23.29
N SER A 241 -16.34 2.61 -23.92
CA SER A 241 -16.32 3.88 -23.18
C SER A 241 -17.65 4.10 -22.45
N CYS A 242 -17.59 4.67 -21.23
CA CYS A 242 -18.77 5.04 -20.48
C CYS A 242 -19.52 6.22 -21.11
N THR A 243 -20.80 6.34 -20.81
CA THR A 243 -21.63 7.47 -21.24
C THR A 243 -21.23 8.77 -20.53
N ASP A 244 -21.75 9.91 -20.99
CA ASP A 244 -21.43 11.21 -20.41
C ASP A 244 -22.03 11.38 -19.00
N GLU A 245 -23.18 10.77 -18.71
CA GLU A 245 -23.79 10.75 -17.38
C GLU A 245 -22.87 10.04 -16.37
N VAL A 246 -22.40 8.83 -16.75
CA VAL A 246 -21.49 8.03 -15.92
C VAL A 246 -20.17 8.78 -15.73
N PHE A 247 -19.58 9.30 -16.82
CA PHE A 247 -18.34 10.08 -16.75
C PHE A 247 -18.45 11.27 -15.79
N LEU A 248 -19.52 12.07 -15.90
CA LEU A 248 -19.68 13.29 -15.10
C LEU A 248 -19.86 12.95 -13.62
N ARG A 249 -20.73 11.99 -13.30
CA ARG A 249 -20.94 11.54 -11.93
C ARG A 249 -19.63 11.04 -11.32
N ARG A 250 -18.92 10.18 -12.06
CA ARG A 250 -17.66 9.59 -11.64
C ARG A 250 -16.58 10.63 -11.40
N LEU A 251 -16.45 11.59 -12.31
CA LEU A 251 -15.51 12.70 -12.21
C LEU A 251 -15.74 13.51 -10.92
N TYR A 252 -16.98 13.90 -10.63
CA TYR A 252 -17.31 14.69 -9.44
C TYR A 252 -17.06 13.92 -8.13
N LEU A 253 -17.46 12.64 -8.09
CA LEU A 253 -17.27 11.80 -6.91
C LEU A 253 -15.79 11.51 -6.64
N ASP A 254 -15.02 11.10 -7.66
CA ASP A 254 -13.60 10.80 -7.49
C ASP A 254 -12.76 12.05 -7.27
N THR A 255 -13.09 13.16 -7.92
CA THR A 255 -12.19 14.33 -7.89
C THR A 255 -12.50 15.28 -6.74
N ALA A 256 -13.78 15.42 -6.39
CA ALA A 256 -14.25 16.42 -5.43
C ALA A 256 -15.13 15.86 -4.30
N GLY A 257 -15.38 14.55 -4.27
CA GLY A 257 -16.17 13.91 -3.21
C GLY A 257 -17.61 14.42 -3.12
N ILE A 258 -18.20 14.86 -4.23
CA ILE A 258 -19.56 15.42 -4.30
C ILE A 258 -20.35 14.87 -5.48
N LEU A 259 -21.66 15.07 -5.43
CA LEU A 259 -22.53 14.92 -6.59
C LEU A 259 -22.58 16.22 -7.41
N PRO A 260 -22.62 16.15 -8.76
CA PRO A 260 -22.92 17.31 -9.57
C PRO A 260 -24.35 17.78 -9.34
N THR A 261 -24.59 19.08 -9.47
CA THR A 261 -25.94 19.65 -9.40
C THR A 261 -26.77 19.30 -10.64
N PRO A 262 -28.11 19.26 -10.54
CA PRO A 262 -28.97 19.01 -11.69
C PRO A 262 -28.72 19.95 -12.88
N SER A 263 -28.39 21.22 -12.62
CA SER A 263 -28.05 22.18 -13.67
C SER A 263 -26.69 21.90 -14.32
N GLU A 264 -25.69 21.44 -13.56
CA GLU A 264 -24.40 21.02 -14.11
C GLU A 264 -24.54 19.77 -14.99
N VAL A 265 -25.33 18.78 -14.54
CA VAL A 265 -25.62 17.58 -15.32
C VAL A 265 -26.28 17.95 -16.65
N THR A 266 -27.39 18.69 -16.61
CA THR A 266 -28.14 19.06 -17.82
C THR A 266 -27.31 19.92 -18.78
N ALA A 267 -26.51 20.87 -18.27
CA ALA A 267 -25.63 21.68 -19.09
C ALA A 267 -24.53 20.86 -19.78
N PHE A 268 -23.92 19.89 -19.07
CA PHE A 268 -22.87 19.04 -19.63
C PHE A 268 -23.39 18.07 -20.70
N LEU A 269 -24.59 17.51 -20.49
CA LEU A 269 -25.23 16.63 -21.47
C LEU A 269 -25.67 17.40 -22.72
N ALA A 270 -26.04 18.67 -22.59
CA ALA A 270 -26.40 19.53 -23.71
C ALA A 270 -25.18 19.99 -24.54
N ASP A 271 -23.98 19.99 -23.97
CA ASP A 271 -22.74 20.37 -24.66
C ASP A 271 -22.34 19.30 -25.69
N LYS A 272 -22.15 19.72 -26.94
CA LYS A 272 -21.76 18.87 -28.08
C LYS A 272 -20.29 19.01 -28.46
N SER A 273 -19.52 19.78 -27.72
CA SER A 273 -18.09 20.01 -27.98
C SER A 273 -17.29 18.72 -27.82
N THR A 274 -16.39 18.44 -28.76
CA THR A 274 -15.59 17.19 -28.76
C THR A 274 -14.58 17.12 -27.61
N ASN A 275 -14.25 18.25 -27.00
CA ASN A 275 -13.33 18.37 -25.85
C ASN A 275 -14.05 18.65 -24.52
N LYS A 276 -15.38 18.52 -24.45
CA LYS A 276 -16.16 18.85 -23.24
C LYS A 276 -15.70 18.10 -21.99
N ARG A 277 -15.27 16.84 -22.12
CA ARG A 277 -14.76 16.03 -21.00
C ARG A 277 -13.47 16.61 -20.43
N ALA A 278 -12.51 16.97 -21.29
CA ALA A 278 -11.26 17.61 -20.87
C ALA A 278 -11.51 18.96 -20.18
N ILE A 279 -12.40 19.79 -20.75
CA ILE A 279 -12.81 21.07 -20.12
C ILE A 279 -13.46 20.83 -18.75
N MET A 280 -14.32 19.81 -18.64
CA MET A 280 -14.99 19.51 -17.38
C MET A 280 -14.00 19.00 -16.32
N ILE A 281 -12.99 18.21 -16.71
CA ILE A 281 -11.91 17.78 -15.81
C ILE A 281 -11.22 18.99 -15.20
N ASP A 282 -10.81 19.97 -16.03
CA ASP A 282 -10.16 21.18 -15.53
C ASP A 282 -11.09 21.99 -14.61
N LYS A 283 -12.36 22.14 -14.99
CA LYS A 283 -13.36 22.81 -14.14
C LYS A 283 -13.50 22.16 -12.78
N VAL A 284 -13.56 20.82 -12.71
CA VAL A 284 -13.71 20.09 -11.44
C VAL A 284 -12.43 20.16 -10.60
N LEU A 285 -11.25 20.12 -11.23
CA LEU A 285 -9.96 20.26 -10.52
C LEU A 285 -9.76 21.65 -9.90
N ASP A 286 -10.39 22.69 -10.45
CA ASP A 286 -10.31 24.06 -9.95
C ASP A 286 -11.37 24.41 -8.89
N ARG A 287 -12.22 23.45 -8.54
CA ARG A 287 -13.26 23.64 -7.52
C ARG A 287 -12.68 23.72 -6.11
N PRO A 288 -13.32 24.48 -5.20
CA PRO A 288 -12.99 24.41 -3.77
C PRO A 288 -13.24 23.01 -3.18
N GLU A 289 -14.22 22.26 -3.70
CA GLU A 289 -14.51 20.92 -3.19
C GLU A 289 -13.42 19.89 -3.51
N PHE A 290 -12.66 20.08 -4.61
CA PHE A 290 -11.43 19.33 -4.84
C PHE A 290 -10.44 19.54 -3.69
N VAL A 291 -10.26 20.79 -3.27
CA VAL A 291 -9.34 21.13 -2.18
C VAL A 291 -9.77 20.46 -0.88
N ASP A 292 -11.04 20.55 -0.53
CA ASP A 292 -11.58 19.92 0.67
C ASP A 292 -11.38 18.39 0.65
N PHE A 293 -11.71 17.75 -0.46
CA PHE A 293 -11.62 16.29 -0.56
C PHE A 293 -10.18 15.78 -0.55
N TRP A 294 -9.26 16.44 -1.25
CA TRP A 294 -7.85 16.07 -1.23
C TRP A 294 -7.16 16.43 0.09
N THR A 295 -7.67 17.41 0.83
CA THR A 295 -7.24 17.67 2.20
C THR A 295 -7.56 16.48 3.11
N LEU A 296 -8.75 15.87 2.97
CA LEU A 296 -9.10 14.63 3.69
C LEU A 296 -8.11 13.50 3.35
N GLN A 297 -7.77 13.31 2.08
CA GLN A 297 -6.80 12.28 1.67
C GLN A 297 -5.42 12.51 2.30
N LEU A 298 -4.92 13.75 2.29
CA LEU A 298 -3.65 14.08 2.94
C LEU A 298 -3.72 13.98 4.47
N ALA A 299 -4.86 14.34 5.06
CA ALA A 299 -5.09 14.20 6.50
C ALA A 299 -5.02 12.75 6.94
N ASP A 300 -5.52 11.80 6.14
CA ASP A 300 -5.39 10.37 6.39
C ASP A 300 -3.92 9.91 6.26
N ILE A 301 -3.21 10.29 5.18
CA ILE A 301 -1.80 9.93 4.96
C ILE A 301 -0.87 10.47 6.05
N PHE A 302 -1.10 11.71 6.50
CA PHE A 302 -0.28 12.40 7.51
C PHE A 302 -0.89 12.37 8.91
N GLN A 303 -1.81 11.41 9.16
CA GLN A 303 -2.31 11.09 10.49
C GLN A 303 -2.83 12.32 11.28
N ASN A 304 -3.62 13.19 10.62
CA ASN A 304 -4.14 14.40 11.24
C ASN A 304 -5.24 14.07 12.26
N ARG A 305 -4.83 13.83 13.51
CA ARG A 305 -5.68 13.52 14.66
C ARG A 305 -5.13 14.08 15.96
N LYS A 306 -5.93 13.98 17.03
CA LYS A 306 -5.46 14.08 18.41
C LYS A 306 -4.66 12.85 18.80
N GLU A 307 -3.74 12.99 19.75
CA GLU A 307 -3.15 11.83 20.41
C GLU A 307 -4.21 11.12 21.26
N ARG A 308 -4.03 9.81 21.45
CA ARG A 308 -4.96 8.98 22.25
C ARG A 308 -4.81 9.25 23.74
N ASP A 309 -3.56 9.32 24.18
CA ASP A 309 -3.18 9.48 25.58
C ASP A 309 -2.45 10.83 25.76
N HIS A 310 -2.76 11.54 26.85
CA HIS A 310 -2.24 12.87 27.21
C HIS A 310 -2.03 13.79 26.01
N ASP A 311 -3.12 14.10 25.29
CA ASP A 311 -3.10 14.91 24.08
C ASP A 311 -2.45 16.28 24.31
N VAL A 312 -1.24 16.44 23.77
CA VAL A 312 -0.49 17.70 23.84
C VAL A 312 -0.59 18.52 22.56
N ARG A 313 -1.36 18.04 21.59
CA ARG A 313 -1.66 18.73 20.33
C ARG A 313 -2.94 19.55 20.44
N GLY A 314 -3.99 18.98 21.02
CA GLY A 314 -5.30 19.60 21.21
C GLY A 314 -6.07 19.86 19.90
N THR A 315 -7.35 20.20 20.04
CA THR A 315 -8.24 20.53 18.92
C THR A 315 -7.69 21.67 18.04
N LYS A 316 -7.05 22.68 18.64
CA LYS A 316 -6.46 23.81 17.90
C LYS A 316 -5.33 23.34 16.98
N GLY A 317 -4.43 22.48 17.46
CA GLY A 317 -3.33 21.94 16.66
C GLY A 317 -3.79 20.99 15.54
N VAL A 318 -4.90 20.27 15.74
CA VAL A 318 -5.52 19.46 14.67
C VAL A 318 -6.09 20.36 13.57
N ARG A 319 -6.83 21.41 13.95
CA ARG A 319 -7.39 22.37 13.00
C ARG A 319 -6.32 23.18 12.26
N ALA A 320 -5.24 23.56 12.95
CA ALA A 320 -4.13 24.29 12.35
C ALA A 320 -3.43 23.44 11.27
N PHE A 321 -3.10 22.18 11.55
CA PHE A 321 -2.47 21.32 10.55
C PHE A 321 -3.41 21.00 9.38
N HIS A 322 -4.70 20.76 9.66
CA HIS A 322 -5.69 20.58 8.59
C HIS A 322 -5.77 21.81 7.68
N SER A 323 -5.81 23.01 8.25
CA SER A 323 -5.86 24.25 7.47
C SER A 323 -4.58 24.43 6.66
N TRP A 324 -3.42 24.07 7.23
CA TRP A 324 -2.16 24.06 6.51
C TRP A 324 -2.16 23.07 5.33
N LEU A 325 -2.65 21.84 5.52
CA LEU A 325 -2.82 20.85 4.45
C LEU A 325 -3.76 21.36 3.36
N HIS A 326 -4.88 21.98 3.75
CA HIS A 326 -5.83 22.61 2.85
C HIS A 326 -5.17 23.66 1.97
N ASP A 327 -4.35 24.53 2.55
CA ASP A 327 -3.59 25.53 1.80
C ASP A 327 -2.57 24.89 0.84
N GLN A 328 -1.94 23.77 1.22
CA GLN A 328 -0.99 23.09 0.32
C GLN A 328 -1.71 22.54 -0.92
N VAL A 329 -2.90 21.95 -0.73
CA VAL A 329 -3.72 21.45 -1.84
C VAL A 329 -4.25 22.61 -2.71
N ARG A 330 -4.77 23.67 -2.06
CA ARG A 330 -5.33 24.86 -2.72
C ARG A 330 -4.31 25.54 -3.64
N THR A 331 -3.07 25.62 -3.19
CA THR A 331 -1.97 26.24 -3.94
C THR A 331 -1.30 25.28 -4.93
N ASN A 332 -1.79 24.03 -5.04
CA ASN A 332 -1.20 22.95 -5.82
C ASN A 332 0.31 22.81 -5.57
N LYS A 333 0.68 22.79 -4.29
CA LYS A 333 2.09 22.73 -3.92
C LYS A 333 2.72 21.44 -4.45
N PRO A 334 3.91 21.52 -5.08
CA PRO A 334 4.65 20.33 -5.50
C PRO A 334 4.82 19.34 -4.34
N TRP A 335 4.58 18.06 -4.62
CA TRP A 335 4.56 17.01 -3.60
C TRP A 335 5.91 16.87 -2.87
N ASP A 336 7.01 16.97 -3.60
CA ASP A 336 8.37 16.99 -3.05
C ASP A 336 8.58 18.14 -2.05
N VAL A 337 8.12 19.35 -2.38
CA VAL A 337 8.22 20.51 -1.49
C VAL A 337 7.33 20.34 -0.27
N LEU A 338 6.07 19.92 -0.44
CA LEU A 338 5.15 19.63 0.66
C LEU A 338 5.76 18.62 1.63
N CYS A 339 6.24 17.49 1.10
CA CYS A 339 6.85 16.44 1.91
C CYS A 339 8.12 16.92 2.60
N SER A 340 9.00 17.65 1.91
CA SER A 340 10.20 18.21 2.51
C SER A 340 9.88 19.10 3.71
N GLU A 341 8.85 19.95 3.60
CA GLU A 341 8.44 20.82 4.71
C GLU A 341 7.94 20.06 5.93
N ILE A 342 7.17 18.99 5.72
CA ILE A 342 6.75 18.11 6.84
C ILE A 342 7.99 17.46 7.45
N LEU A 343 8.87 16.85 6.65
CA LEU A 343 10.04 16.10 7.10
C LEU A 343 11.01 16.94 7.93
N THR A 344 11.21 18.20 7.55
CA THR A 344 12.14 19.12 8.22
C THR A 344 11.45 20.07 9.20
N SER A 345 10.16 19.85 9.51
CA SER A 345 9.39 20.73 10.39
C SER A 345 10.00 20.84 11.80
N THR A 346 9.91 22.04 12.38
CA THR A 346 10.31 22.40 13.75
C THR A 346 9.43 23.56 14.24
N GLY A 347 9.40 23.79 15.56
CA GLY A 347 8.60 24.83 16.21
C GLY A 347 7.34 24.26 16.86
N THR A 348 6.38 25.14 17.13
CA THR A 348 5.07 24.78 17.67
C THR A 348 4.02 24.62 16.56
N THR A 349 2.87 24.01 16.88
CA THR A 349 1.74 23.89 15.93
C THR A 349 1.13 25.24 15.51
N SER A 350 1.42 26.32 16.25
CA SER A 350 0.99 27.68 15.89
C SER A 350 1.94 28.35 14.90
N GLU A 351 3.25 28.08 15.01
CA GLU A 351 4.28 28.66 14.13
C GLU A 351 4.46 27.83 12.85
N ASN A 352 4.46 26.51 12.99
CA ASN A 352 4.60 25.56 11.90
C ASN A 352 3.64 24.39 12.10
N PRO A 353 2.39 24.47 11.60
CA PRO A 353 1.37 23.45 11.85
C PRO A 353 1.75 22.03 11.40
N SER A 354 2.69 21.90 10.45
CA SER A 354 3.17 20.60 9.96
C SER A 354 3.88 19.74 11.02
N VAL A 355 4.36 20.34 12.12
CA VAL A 355 4.90 19.57 13.26
C VAL A 355 3.86 18.64 13.90
N GLY A 356 2.57 18.87 13.62
CA GLY A 356 1.48 18.01 14.07
C GLY A 356 1.63 16.54 13.68
N TYR A 357 2.29 16.25 12.54
CA TYR A 357 2.66 14.90 12.14
C TYR A 357 3.57 14.23 13.19
N PHE A 358 4.66 14.90 13.56
CA PHE A 358 5.60 14.37 14.55
C PHE A 358 5.04 14.27 15.96
N ILE A 359 4.15 15.19 16.36
CA ILE A 359 3.54 15.13 17.70
C ILE A 359 2.82 13.78 17.89
N VAL A 360 2.06 13.32 16.89
CA VAL A 360 1.32 12.06 17.00
C VAL A 360 2.19 10.82 16.76
N THR A 361 3.16 10.88 15.85
CA THR A 361 3.97 9.70 15.49
C THR A 361 5.18 9.47 16.41
N VAL A 362 5.71 10.53 17.02
CA VAL A 362 6.71 10.41 18.11
C VAL A 362 6.00 10.14 19.43
N GLY A 363 4.89 10.84 19.66
CA GLY A 363 4.02 10.59 20.80
C GLY A 363 4.71 10.66 22.15
N GLU A 364 4.20 9.90 23.12
CA GLU A 364 4.72 9.84 24.48
C GLU A 364 6.06 9.11 24.61
N GLN A 365 6.44 8.31 23.61
CA GLN A 365 7.65 7.50 23.65
C GLN A 365 8.93 8.33 23.63
N ARG A 366 8.87 9.60 23.16
CA ARG A 366 9.94 10.62 23.09
C ARG A 366 11.21 10.22 22.31
N GLU A 367 11.42 8.94 22.04
CA GLU A 367 12.53 8.36 21.29
C GLU A 367 12.00 7.73 20.00
N ALA A 368 12.50 8.18 18.85
CA ALA A 368 11.97 7.78 17.54
C ALA A 368 12.03 6.28 17.25
N HIS A 369 13.05 5.57 17.73
CA HIS A 369 13.19 4.12 17.50
C HIS A 369 12.19 3.27 18.31
N ARG A 370 11.49 3.88 19.27
CA ARG A 370 10.42 3.27 20.09
C ARG A 370 9.03 3.78 19.71
N SER A 371 8.97 4.82 18.88
CA SER A 371 7.71 5.43 18.45
C SER A 371 7.31 4.95 17.06
N GLU A 372 6.13 5.38 16.60
CA GLU A 372 5.57 5.00 15.31
C GLU A 372 6.21 5.74 14.13
N VAL A 373 6.99 6.81 14.39
CA VAL A 373 7.52 7.73 13.36
C VAL A 373 8.31 7.03 12.27
N VAL A 374 9.10 6.01 12.60
CA VAL A 374 9.92 5.30 11.61
C VAL A 374 9.04 4.51 10.63
N ALA A 375 8.06 3.77 11.17
CA ALA A 375 7.14 2.96 10.38
C ALA A 375 6.14 3.84 9.60
N SER A 376 5.55 4.84 10.27
CA SER A 376 4.65 5.82 9.65
C SER A 376 5.35 6.54 8.50
N MET A 377 6.59 6.99 8.68
CA MET A 377 7.25 7.77 7.64
C MET A 377 7.65 6.93 6.43
N ALA A 378 8.11 5.69 6.63
CA ALA A 378 8.31 4.76 5.53
C ALA A 378 7.00 4.48 4.78
N GLN A 379 5.88 4.35 5.49
CA GLN A 379 4.59 4.07 4.88
C GLN A 379 4.01 5.30 4.17
N SER A 380 3.90 6.45 4.83
CA SER A 380 3.34 7.70 4.27
C SER A 380 4.16 8.23 3.09
N PHE A 381 5.49 8.23 3.17
CA PHE A 381 6.33 8.90 2.16
C PHE A 381 6.88 7.95 1.10
N LEU A 382 7.21 6.71 1.46
CA LEU A 382 7.83 5.73 0.54
C LEU A 382 6.87 4.63 0.12
N GLY A 383 5.68 4.56 0.70
CA GLY A 383 4.72 3.49 0.44
C GLY A 383 5.26 2.14 0.87
N THR A 384 6.12 2.07 1.88
CA THR A 384 6.82 0.84 2.30
C THR A 384 6.57 0.52 3.76
N ARG A 385 6.36 -0.77 4.07
CA ARG A 385 6.12 -1.25 5.43
C ARG A 385 7.39 -1.76 6.10
N ILE A 386 8.18 -0.88 6.69
CA ILE A 386 9.42 -1.27 7.40
C ILE A 386 9.17 -1.70 8.86
N GLY A 387 7.96 -1.54 9.40
CA GLY A 387 7.68 -1.77 10.83
C GLY A 387 8.06 -3.16 11.35
N CYS A 388 7.86 -4.23 10.57
CA CYS A 388 8.29 -5.58 10.96
C CYS A 388 9.80 -5.68 11.19
N ALA A 389 10.58 -4.86 10.48
CA ALA A 389 12.03 -4.82 10.60
C ALA A 389 12.52 -4.32 11.97
N GLN A 390 11.66 -3.75 12.81
CA GLN A 390 12.04 -3.31 14.16
C GLN A 390 12.50 -4.49 15.04
N CYS A 391 11.82 -5.63 14.95
CA CYS A 391 12.05 -6.78 15.83
C CYS A 391 12.87 -7.91 15.18
N HIS A 392 12.78 -8.08 13.86
CA HIS A 392 13.49 -9.10 13.08
C HIS A 392 13.58 -8.66 11.61
N ASN A 393 14.42 -9.26 10.75
CA ASN A 393 14.42 -8.90 9.32
C ASN A 393 13.02 -9.05 8.68
N HIS A 394 12.68 -8.15 7.76
CA HIS A 394 11.36 -8.14 7.13
C HIS A 394 11.09 -9.48 6.40
N PRO A 395 9.90 -10.09 6.57
CA PRO A 395 9.65 -11.43 6.05
C PRO A 395 9.51 -11.48 4.52
N LEU A 396 9.14 -10.38 3.87
CA LEU A 396 8.90 -10.41 2.42
C LEU A 396 9.82 -9.48 1.65
N GLU A 397 10.85 -8.91 2.29
CA GLU A 397 11.68 -7.89 1.64
C GLU A 397 13.10 -7.88 2.19
N LYS A 398 14.01 -7.21 1.48
CA LYS A 398 15.43 -7.10 1.83
C LYS A 398 15.76 -6.29 3.09
N TYR A 399 14.76 -5.68 3.74
CA TYR A 399 14.99 -4.80 4.87
C TYR A 399 15.40 -5.60 6.11
N THR A 400 16.59 -5.31 6.61
CA THR A 400 17.12 -5.92 7.83
C THR A 400 16.72 -5.13 9.06
N GLN A 401 16.87 -5.74 10.24
CA GLN A 401 16.73 -5.03 11.49
C GLN A 401 17.70 -3.84 11.58
N ASP A 402 18.92 -4.01 11.09
CA ASP A 402 19.91 -2.92 11.06
C ASP A 402 19.46 -1.78 10.14
N ASP A 403 18.79 -2.07 9.02
CA ASP A 403 18.24 -1.04 8.15
C ASP A 403 17.13 -0.22 8.85
N PHE A 404 16.28 -0.85 9.66
CA PHE A 404 15.28 -0.13 10.48
C PHE A 404 15.97 0.84 11.45
N TYR A 405 16.95 0.37 12.21
CA TYR A 405 17.61 1.21 13.22
C TYR A 405 18.49 2.28 12.57
N ARG A 406 19.17 2.00 11.46
CA ARG A 406 19.87 3.03 10.67
C ARG A 406 18.91 4.09 10.16
N PHE A 407 17.73 3.72 9.68
CA PHE A 407 16.72 4.69 9.26
C PHE A 407 16.20 5.51 10.45
N SER A 408 16.00 4.88 11.61
CA SER A 408 15.63 5.59 12.85
C SER A 408 16.69 6.61 13.30
N GLY A 409 17.95 6.40 12.91
CA GLY A 409 19.07 7.29 13.22
C GLY A 409 18.86 8.73 12.76
N PHE A 410 18.11 8.96 11.67
CA PHE A 410 17.80 10.32 11.19
C PHE A 410 16.98 11.14 12.20
N PHE A 411 16.32 10.49 13.15
CA PHE A 411 15.51 11.15 14.18
C PHE A 411 16.17 11.12 15.56
N SER A 412 17.40 10.62 15.68
CA SER A 412 18.11 10.47 16.96
C SER A 412 18.23 11.78 17.77
N ARG A 413 18.24 12.92 17.06
CA ARG A 413 18.31 14.27 17.64
C ARG A 413 16.97 14.98 17.78
N LEU A 414 15.89 14.34 17.36
CA LEU A 414 14.54 14.91 17.45
C LEU A 414 14.07 14.91 18.90
N ARG A 415 13.52 16.04 19.37
CA ARG A 415 12.95 16.17 20.71
C ARG A 415 11.59 16.85 20.65
N LEU A 416 10.71 16.40 21.54
CA LEU A 416 9.42 17.03 21.83
C LEU A 416 9.45 17.58 23.25
N ASP A 417 9.39 18.92 23.38
CA ASP A 417 9.05 19.57 24.64
C ASP A 417 7.52 19.59 24.75
N ARG A 418 6.98 18.53 25.36
CA ARG A 418 5.54 18.27 25.50
C ARG A 418 4.95 19.19 26.58
N LYS A 419 3.92 19.95 26.24
CA LYS A 419 3.16 20.81 27.16
C LYS A 419 1.67 20.54 27.04
N ASP A 420 0.94 20.59 28.15
CA ASP A 420 -0.52 20.58 28.08
C ASP A 420 -0.98 21.75 27.19
N PRO A 421 -1.94 21.56 26.27
CA PRO A 421 -2.38 22.61 25.36
C PRO A 421 -2.85 23.90 26.06
N LYS A 422 -3.21 23.84 27.34
CA LYS A 422 -3.56 25.02 28.15
C LYS A 422 -2.35 25.81 28.65
N ASP A 423 -1.19 25.15 28.81
CA ASP A 423 0.03 25.71 29.41
C ASP A 423 1.04 26.20 28.35
N GLY A 424 0.84 25.82 27.09
CA GLY A 424 1.64 26.28 25.95
C GLY A 424 1.65 25.28 24.79
N GLY A 425 2.26 25.67 23.67
CA GLY A 425 2.41 24.78 22.52
C GLY A 425 3.52 23.75 22.73
N THR A 426 3.24 22.48 22.43
CA THR A 426 4.28 21.46 22.28
C THR A 426 5.25 21.87 21.18
N THR A 427 6.55 21.86 21.50
CA THR A 427 7.60 22.32 20.59
C THR A 427 8.42 21.15 20.08
N LEU A 428 8.55 21.04 18.76
CA LEU A 428 9.43 20.10 18.08
C LEU A 428 10.75 20.80 17.71
N PHE A 429 11.89 20.23 18.09
CA PHE A 429 13.18 20.77 17.69
C PHE A 429 14.23 19.68 17.53
N ALA A 430 15.25 19.97 16.72
CA ALA A 430 16.46 19.17 16.66
C ALA A 430 17.44 19.66 17.72
N ASN A 431 17.86 18.77 18.62
CA ASN A 431 18.86 19.10 19.62
C ASN A 431 20.27 18.99 19.03
N LEU A 432 20.85 20.13 18.66
CA LEU A 432 22.16 20.23 18.01
C LEU A 432 23.31 20.57 19.00
N LYS A 433 22.98 20.93 20.25
CA LYS A 433 23.94 21.43 21.26
C LYS A 433 24.38 20.40 22.30
N GLU A 434 23.96 19.14 22.17
CA GLU A 434 24.36 18.07 23.10
C GLU A 434 25.81 17.63 22.88
N ASP A 435 26.52 17.36 23.98
CA ASP A 435 27.88 16.81 24.00
C ASP A 435 27.94 15.49 23.20
N GLU A 436 28.74 15.49 22.12
CA GLU A 436 28.89 14.36 21.20
C GLU A 436 29.34 13.07 21.91
N GLN A 437 30.07 13.19 23.03
CA GLN A 437 30.51 12.03 23.80
C GLN A 437 29.34 11.34 24.52
N LYS A 438 28.24 12.06 24.77
CA LYS A 438 27.08 11.54 25.50
C LYS A 438 26.01 10.98 24.57
N ARG A 439 25.82 11.57 23.38
CA ARG A 439 24.77 11.18 22.41
C ARG A 439 25.24 11.36 20.96
N PRO A 440 25.99 10.39 20.41
CA PRO A 440 26.42 10.42 19.01
C PRO A 440 25.23 10.37 18.04
N LEU A 441 25.45 10.86 16.81
CA LEU A 441 24.44 10.87 15.75
C LEU A 441 24.14 9.45 15.26
N GLY A 442 22.99 8.91 15.62
CA GLY A 442 22.62 7.53 15.32
C GLY A 442 21.89 6.86 16.48
N VAL A 443 21.82 5.53 16.46
CA VAL A 443 21.19 4.73 17.51
C VAL A 443 22.00 3.48 17.81
N THR A 444 21.87 2.95 19.01
CA THR A 444 22.42 1.63 19.35
C THR A 444 21.43 0.56 18.95
N GLN A 445 21.87 -0.44 18.18
CA GLN A 445 21.09 -1.61 17.80
C GLN A 445 20.86 -2.50 19.03
N PRO A 446 19.62 -2.68 19.53
CA PRO A 446 19.39 -3.43 20.77
C PRO A 446 19.85 -4.89 20.73
N ARG A 447 19.87 -5.51 19.55
CA ARG A 447 20.33 -6.90 19.40
C ARG A 447 21.84 -7.05 19.55
N THR A 448 22.62 -6.24 18.85
CA THR A 448 24.08 -6.40 18.74
C THR A 448 24.86 -5.51 19.71
N GLY A 449 24.22 -4.46 20.24
CA GLY A 449 24.89 -3.40 20.98
C GLY A 449 25.75 -2.48 20.11
N GLU A 450 25.77 -2.70 18.79
CA GLU A 450 26.54 -1.87 17.85
C GLU A 450 25.90 -0.49 17.69
N PHE A 451 26.73 0.54 17.61
CA PHE A 451 26.28 1.88 17.27
C PHE A 451 26.13 2.04 15.76
N LEU A 452 24.94 2.44 15.30
CA LEU A 452 24.59 2.56 13.90
C LEU A 452 24.36 4.02 13.51
N ASN A 453 25.17 4.51 12.57
CA ASN A 453 24.99 5.81 11.93
C ASN A 453 23.73 5.82 11.03
N PRO A 454 23.09 7.00 10.83
CA PRO A 454 21.93 7.13 9.95
C PRO A 454 22.21 6.66 8.52
N ARG A 455 21.26 5.94 7.93
CA ARG A 455 21.30 5.52 6.52
C ARG A 455 19.89 5.31 5.99
N PRO A 456 19.58 5.68 4.74
CA PRO A 456 18.29 5.40 4.14
C PRO A 456 18.04 3.91 3.92
N ILE A 457 16.77 3.55 3.70
CA ILE A 457 16.33 2.15 3.60
C ILE A 457 16.79 1.45 2.32
N ASP A 458 17.14 2.20 1.27
CA ASP A 458 17.77 1.67 0.05
C ASP A 458 19.28 1.46 0.20
N ARG A 459 19.85 1.79 1.37
CA ARG A 459 21.26 1.74 1.71
C ARG A 459 22.15 2.72 0.93
N ALA A 460 21.57 3.73 0.27
CA ALA A 460 22.33 4.77 -0.41
C ALA A 460 23.26 5.52 0.57
N PRO A 461 24.46 5.93 0.13
CA PRO A 461 25.32 6.76 0.94
C PRO A 461 24.66 8.14 1.11
N VAL A 462 24.53 8.58 2.36
CA VAL A 462 24.04 9.93 2.69
C VAL A 462 25.02 10.56 3.67
N GLU A 463 25.51 11.74 3.30
CA GLU A 463 26.31 12.56 4.20
C GLU A 463 25.41 13.23 5.22
N THR A 464 25.71 13.03 6.50
CA THR A 464 25.05 13.71 7.61
C THR A 464 26.06 14.60 8.30
N ASN A 465 25.65 15.83 8.62
CA ASN A 465 26.49 16.77 9.37
C ASN A 465 26.03 16.80 10.83
N LYS A 466 26.99 16.73 11.75
CA LYS A 466 26.78 16.79 13.20
C LYS A 466 26.38 18.17 13.70
N GLU A 467 26.42 19.21 12.87
CA GLU A 467 25.97 20.57 13.21
C GLU A 467 24.58 20.87 12.65
N THR A 468 24.00 19.97 11.84
CA THR A 468 22.70 20.17 11.21
C THR A 468 21.70 19.11 11.63
N ASP A 469 20.42 19.35 11.32
CA ASP A 469 19.38 18.36 11.51
C ASP A 469 19.53 17.22 10.48
N PRO A 470 19.73 15.96 10.90
CA PRO A 470 19.87 14.83 9.99
C PRO A 470 18.66 14.60 9.09
N ARG A 471 17.47 15.07 9.50
CA ARG A 471 16.24 14.99 8.70
C ARG A 471 16.35 15.79 7.40
N GLN A 472 17.22 16.79 7.32
CA GLN A 472 17.47 17.53 6.07
C GLN A 472 18.14 16.63 5.02
N ALA A 473 19.12 15.82 5.44
CA ALA A 473 19.77 14.85 4.55
C ALA A 473 18.78 13.76 4.12
N LEU A 474 17.91 13.33 5.04
CA LEU A 474 16.84 12.40 4.72
C LEU A 474 15.83 12.97 3.72
N ALA A 475 15.37 14.21 3.94
CA ALA A 475 14.44 14.89 3.02
C ALA A 475 15.04 15.00 1.63
N LYS A 476 16.32 15.39 1.51
CA LYS A 476 17.05 15.44 0.24
C LYS A 476 17.08 14.09 -0.48
N TRP A 477 17.33 13.00 0.24
CA TRP A 477 17.30 11.65 -0.34
C TRP A 477 15.88 11.19 -0.73
N MET A 478 14.86 11.54 0.08
CA MET A 478 13.47 11.16 -0.22
C MET A 478 12.99 11.80 -1.53
N ILE A 479 13.23 13.10 -1.70
CA ILE A 479 12.75 13.84 -2.86
C ILE A 479 13.66 13.73 -4.09
N ASP A 480 14.77 12.99 -3.99
CA ASP A 480 15.68 12.80 -5.11
C ASP A 480 14.94 12.10 -6.27
N PRO A 481 14.99 12.62 -7.52
CA PRO A 481 14.33 12.01 -8.68
C PRO A 481 14.66 10.52 -8.90
N ALA A 482 15.81 10.04 -8.43
CA ALA A 482 16.20 8.62 -8.50
C ALA A 482 15.48 7.76 -7.44
N ASN A 483 14.86 8.34 -6.42
CA ASN A 483 14.13 7.63 -5.40
C ASN A 483 12.79 7.10 -5.95
N GLU A 484 12.80 5.84 -6.38
CA GLU A 484 11.63 5.21 -6.97
C GLU A 484 10.47 5.02 -5.99
N LEU A 485 10.76 4.82 -4.70
CA LEU A 485 9.75 4.56 -3.68
C LEU A 485 8.94 5.83 -3.38
N PHE A 486 9.61 6.97 -3.22
CA PHE A 486 8.95 8.24 -2.93
C PHE A 486 7.97 8.66 -4.03
N HIS A 487 8.43 8.73 -5.28
CA HIS A 487 7.59 9.10 -6.41
C HIS A 487 6.54 8.02 -6.71
N GLY A 488 6.94 6.74 -6.59
CA GLY A 488 6.05 5.61 -6.79
C GLY A 488 4.89 5.58 -5.79
N ALA A 489 5.11 5.98 -4.55
CA ALA A 489 4.09 5.95 -3.50
C ALA A 489 2.90 6.86 -3.83
N LEU A 490 3.15 8.11 -4.23
CA LEU A 490 2.06 9.01 -4.62
C LEU A 490 1.42 8.56 -5.94
N VAL A 491 2.23 8.17 -6.94
CA VAL A 491 1.71 7.69 -8.23
C VAL A 491 0.76 6.51 -8.03
N ASN A 492 1.12 5.54 -7.20
CA ASN A 492 0.30 4.38 -6.91
C ASN A 492 -1.01 4.76 -6.18
N ARG A 493 -0.93 5.70 -5.21
CA ARG A 493 -2.10 6.19 -4.48
C ARG A 493 -3.08 6.93 -5.37
N VAL A 494 -2.57 7.84 -6.21
CA VAL A 494 -3.40 8.56 -7.19
C VAL A 494 -4.03 7.57 -8.16
N TRP A 495 -3.25 6.63 -8.69
CA TRP A 495 -3.78 5.60 -9.58
C TRP A 495 -4.89 4.76 -8.91
N LYS A 496 -4.65 4.24 -7.70
CA LYS A 496 -5.65 3.49 -6.94
C LYS A 496 -6.90 4.32 -6.67
N HIS A 497 -6.75 5.58 -6.30
CA HIS A 497 -7.86 6.48 -5.99
C HIS A 497 -8.84 6.58 -7.16
N PHE A 498 -8.34 6.74 -8.39
CA PHE A 498 -9.21 6.84 -9.57
C PHE A 498 -9.62 5.48 -10.13
N MET A 499 -8.69 4.52 -10.22
CA MET A 499 -8.92 3.25 -10.90
C MET A 499 -9.46 2.14 -9.99
N GLY A 500 -9.55 2.36 -8.67
CA GLY A 500 -10.01 1.40 -7.66
C GLY A 500 -8.98 0.34 -7.25
N MET A 501 -7.99 0.06 -8.10
CA MET A 501 -6.93 -0.92 -7.85
C MET A 501 -5.56 -0.29 -8.10
N GLY A 502 -4.64 -0.40 -7.13
CA GLY A 502 -3.27 0.08 -7.30
C GLY A 502 -2.50 -0.71 -8.38
N LEU A 503 -1.47 -0.10 -8.97
CA LEU A 503 -0.52 -0.83 -9.80
C LEU A 503 0.24 -1.84 -8.92
N VAL A 504 0.59 -1.42 -7.72
CA VAL A 504 1.03 -2.28 -6.63
C VAL A 504 -0.09 -2.35 -5.60
N GLU A 505 -0.51 -3.54 -5.20
CA GLU A 505 -1.54 -3.74 -4.17
C GLU A 505 -0.99 -4.71 -3.10
N PRO A 506 -1.05 -4.39 -1.79
CA PRO A 506 -1.57 -3.16 -1.18
C PRO A 506 -0.85 -1.88 -1.63
N VAL A 507 -1.60 -0.76 -1.70
CA VAL A 507 -1.12 0.51 -2.28
C VAL A 507 0.08 1.13 -1.57
N ASP A 508 0.26 0.79 -0.31
CA ASP A 508 1.29 1.27 0.61
C ASP A 508 2.28 0.14 1.00
N ASP A 509 2.45 -0.82 0.08
CA ASP A 509 3.32 -1.98 0.21
C ASP A 509 4.21 -2.15 -1.04
N LEU A 510 4.83 -1.03 -1.43
CA LEU A 510 5.87 -0.95 -2.46
C LEU A 510 7.11 -1.63 -1.92
N ARG A 511 7.39 -2.78 -2.50
CA ARG A 511 8.55 -3.60 -2.20
C ARG A 511 8.97 -4.33 -3.46
N SER A 512 10.22 -4.76 -3.54
CA SER A 512 10.69 -5.46 -4.72
C SER A 512 9.78 -6.65 -5.00
N SER A 513 9.50 -7.47 -3.97
CA SER A 513 8.70 -8.70 -4.02
C SER A 513 7.20 -8.54 -4.32
N ASN A 514 6.73 -7.31 -4.53
CA ASN A 514 5.37 -6.97 -4.92
C ASN A 514 5.40 -6.04 -6.16
N PRO A 515 5.77 -6.56 -7.34
CA PRO A 515 5.96 -5.73 -8.52
C PRO A 515 4.64 -5.16 -9.05
N PRO A 516 4.68 -4.01 -9.74
CA PRO A 516 3.49 -3.42 -10.35
C PRO A 516 2.86 -4.35 -11.40
N SER A 517 1.52 -4.38 -11.46
CA SER A 517 0.73 -5.13 -12.45
C SER A 517 1.02 -4.74 -13.89
N ASN A 518 1.45 -3.49 -14.10
CA ASN A 518 1.90 -2.96 -15.38
C ASN A 518 3.16 -2.13 -15.20
N LYS A 519 4.33 -2.74 -15.44
CA LYS A 519 5.65 -2.08 -15.29
C LYS A 519 5.85 -0.92 -16.26
N GLU A 520 5.34 -1.04 -17.49
CA GLU A 520 5.47 0.03 -18.51
C GLU A 520 4.70 1.28 -18.08
N LEU A 521 3.45 1.10 -17.64
CA LEU A 521 2.64 2.17 -17.09
C LEU A 521 3.25 2.79 -15.84
N TRP A 522 3.76 1.96 -14.92
CA TRP A 522 4.45 2.40 -13.70
C TRP A 522 5.63 3.33 -14.01
N VAL A 523 6.49 2.93 -14.95
CA VAL A 523 7.64 3.74 -15.37
C VAL A 523 7.18 5.05 -16.00
N TYR A 524 6.19 5.00 -16.89
CA TYR A 524 5.66 6.19 -17.55
C TYR A 524 5.10 7.20 -16.54
N LEU A 525 4.17 6.80 -15.68
CA LEU A 525 3.53 7.71 -14.72
C LEU A 525 4.54 8.35 -13.76
N LYS A 526 5.52 7.58 -13.25
CA LYS A 526 6.59 8.14 -12.41
C LYS A 526 7.43 9.16 -13.17
N SER A 527 7.85 8.83 -14.39
CA SER A 527 8.67 9.73 -15.21
C SER A 527 7.94 11.03 -15.53
N GLU A 528 6.64 10.94 -15.82
CA GLU A 528 5.79 12.09 -16.12
C GLU A 528 5.56 12.95 -14.87
N PHE A 529 5.37 12.32 -13.71
CA PHE A 529 5.23 13.02 -12.44
C PHE A 529 6.50 13.81 -12.06
N ILE A 530 7.68 13.18 -12.18
CA ILE A 530 8.97 13.84 -11.93
C ILE A 530 9.21 14.98 -12.92
N LYS A 531 8.99 14.72 -14.21
CA LYS A 531 9.19 15.70 -15.30
C LYS A 531 8.33 16.96 -15.10
N ASN A 532 7.14 16.81 -14.55
CA ASN A 532 6.23 17.92 -14.25
C ASN A 532 6.39 18.43 -12.81
N LYS A 533 7.59 18.31 -12.23
CA LYS A 533 7.96 18.88 -10.93
C LYS A 533 7.03 18.43 -9.80
N CYS A 534 6.68 17.15 -9.79
CA CYS A 534 5.85 16.54 -8.75
C CYS A 534 4.47 17.24 -8.58
N ASP A 535 3.89 17.73 -9.68
CA ASP A 535 2.55 18.33 -9.74
C ASP A 535 1.47 17.24 -9.64
N THR A 536 0.80 17.19 -8.50
CA THR A 536 -0.27 16.22 -8.23
C THR A 536 -1.49 16.45 -9.14
N LYS A 537 -1.91 17.71 -9.37
CA LYS A 537 -3.04 18.00 -10.27
C LYS A 537 -2.73 17.59 -11.72
N HIS A 538 -1.48 17.74 -12.17
CA HIS A 538 -1.07 17.25 -13.49
C HIS A 538 -1.23 15.73 -13.61
N LEU A 539 -0.74 14.98 -12.63
CA LEU A 539 -0.89 13.53 -12.61
C LEU A 539 -2.36 13.10 -12.59
N ILE A 540 -3.19 13.75 -11.77
CA ILE A 540 -4.64 13.50 -11.72
C ILE A 540 -5.28 13.77 -13.09
N ARG A 541 -4.98 14.92 -13.70
CA ARG A 541 -5.49 15.29 -15.02
C ARG A 541 -5.12 14.26 -16.08
N LEU A 542 -3.90 13.73 -16.06
CA LEU A 542 -3.43 12.70 -16.98
C LEU A 542 -4.26 11.41 -16.86
N VAL A 543 -4.52 10.96 -15.63
CA VAL A 543 -5.35 9.76 -15.37
C VAL A 543 -6.79 10.00 -15.81
N LEU A 544 -7.41 11.12 -15.43
CA LEU A 544 -8.81 11.42 -15.77
C LEU A 544 -9.04 11.55 -17.30
N ASN A 545 -8.05 12.04 -18.04
CA ASN A 545 -8.12 12.14 -19.50
C ASN A 545 -7.84 10.81 -20.22
N SER A 546 -7.41 9.76 -19.52
CA SER A 546 -7.16 8.46 -20.13
C SER A 546 -8.47 7.79 -20.57
N GLN A 547 -8.41 7.10 -21.70
CA GLN A 547 -9.47 6.21 -22.13
C GLN A 547 -9.71 5.06 -21.14
N ALA A 548 -8.66 4.59 -20.45
CA ALA A 548 -8.74 3.57 -19.39
C ALA A 548 -9.65 4.01 -18.22
N TYR A 549 -9.51 5.26 -17.74
CA TYR A 549 -10.40 5.80 -16.71
C TYR A 549 -11.84 5.95 -17.19
N GLN A 550 -12.03 6.18 -18.50
CA GLN A 550 -13.33 6.42 -19.12
C GLN A 550 -13.98 5.15 -19.69
N LEU A 551 -13.49 3.97 -19.32
CA LEU A 551 -14.18 2.71 -19.63
C LEU A 551 -15.45 2.56 -18.78
N GLU A 552 -16.42 1.83 -19.31
CA GLU A 552 -17.61 1.43 -18.57
C GLU A 552 -17.24 0.41 -17.47
N SER A 553 -18.02 0.37 -16.39
CA SER A 553 -17.89 -0.65 -15.35
C SER A 553 -18.58 -1.97 -15.72
N GLY A 554 -19.54 -1.92 -16.64
CA GLY A 554 -20.14 -3.12 -17.23
C GLY A 554 -19.07 -3.95 -17.92
N THR A 555 -19.01 -5.23 -17.57
CA THR A 555 -18.06 -6.19 -18.16
C THR A 555 -18.56 -6.71 -19.50
N VAL A 556 -17.64 -7.21 -20.32
CA VAL A 556 -17.90 -7.89 -21.59
C VAL A 556 -17.37 -9.32 -21.53
N PRO A 557 -17.85 -10.24 -22.39
CA PRO A 557 -17.35 -11.61 -22.42
C PRO A 557 -15.83 -11.70 -22.57
N GLY A 558 -15.16 -12.22 -21.54
CA GLY A 558 -13.70 -12.38 -21.46
C GLY A 558 -12.99 -11.45 -20.48
N ASN A 559 -13.65 -10.46 -19.87
CA ASN A 559 -13.05 -9.57 -18.88
C ASN A 559 -13.74 -9.56 -17.51
N GLU A 560 -14.74 -10.43 -17.30
CA GLU A 560 -15.58 -10.45 -16.10
C GLU A 560 -14.80 -10.80 -14.81
N THR A 561 -13.67 -11.48 -14.96
CA THR A 561 -12.81 -11.90 -13.84
C THR A 561 -11.55 -11.04 -13.70
N ASP A 562 -11.38 -10.03 -14.56
CA ASP A 562 -10.26 -9.11 -14.41
C ASP A 562 -10.50 -8.16 -13.25
N THR A 563 -9.63 -8.22 -12.24
CA THR A 563 -9.66 -7.36 -11.07
C THR A 563 -8.40 -6.50 -10.94
N ARG A 564 -7.51 -6.52 -11.94
CA ARG A 564 -6.15 -5.97 -11.79
C ARG A 564 -5.60 -5.25 -13.01
N PHE A 565 -6.06 -5.56 -14.22
CA PHE A 565 -5.45 -5.11 -15.48
C PHE A 565 -6.19 -3.95 -16.15
N TYR A 566 -7.24 -3.43 -15.52
CA TYR A 566 -7.97 -2.23 -15.95
C TYR A 566 -8.71 -2.41 -17.28
N SER A 567 -9.27 -3.60 -17.52
CA SER A 567 -10.13 -3.87 -18.69
C SER A 567 -11.47 -3.16 -18.66
N HIS A 568 -11.89 -2.69 -17.49
CA HIS A 568 -13.11 -1.95 -17.24
C HIS A 568 -12.90 -1.08 -15.98
N TYR A 569 -13.82 -0.16 -15.71
CA TYR A 569 -13.77 0.61 -14.47
C TYR A 569 -14.27 -0.24 -13.30
N TYR A 570 -13.50 -0.32 -12.21
CA TYR A 570 -13.91 -1.07 -11.03
C TYR A 570 -14.86 -0.22 -10.16
N PRO A 571 -16.11 -0.65 -9.91
CA PRO A 571 -17.01 0.10 -9.03
C PRO A 571 -16.45 0.20 -7.61
N LYS A 572 -16.48 1.41 -7.04
CA LYS A 572 -15.99 1.71 -5.69
C LYS A 572 -17.14 2.14 -4.82
N ARG A 573 -17.23 1.61 -3.60
CA ARG A 573 -18.19 2.12 -2.61
C ARG A 573 -17.82 3.55 -2.25
N LEU A 574 -18.80 4.42 -2.09
CA LEU A 574 -18.56 5.76 -1.58
C LEU A 574 -18.03 5.69 -0.14
N GLY A 575 -16.94 6.42 0.13
CA GLY A 575 -16.36 6.57 1.46
C GLY A 575 -17.35 7.22 2.44
N ALA A 576 -17.15 6.99 3.75
CA ALA A 576 -18.07 7.40 4.80
C ALA A 576 -18.51 8.88 4.73
N GLU A 577 -17.57 9.78 4.50
CA GLU A 577 -17.79 11.20 4.40
C GLU A 577 -18.56 11.54 3.12
N VAL A 578 -18.15 10.95 1.99
CA VAL A 578 -18.74 11.20 0.66
C VAL A 578 -20.20 10.74 0.61
N ILE A 579 -20.53 9.56 1.14
CA ILE A 579 -21.92 9.09 1.14
C ILE A 579 -22.81 9.89 2.11
N LEU A 580 -22.29 10.29 3.27
CA LEU A 580 -22.99 11.18 4.20
C LEU A 580 -23.30 12.53 3.53
N ASP A 581 -22.29 13.11 2.88
CA ASP A 581 -22.41 14.38 2.16
C ASP A 581 -23.33 14.26 0.95
N ALA A 582 -23.32 13.13 0.22
CA ALA A 582 -24.22 12.86 -0.89
C ALA A 582 -25.69 12.77 -0.45
N VAL A 583 -25.98 12.11 0.68
CA VAL A 583 -27.33 12.07 1.27
C VAL A 583 -27.75 13.47 1.73
N SER A 584 -26.86 14.22 2.38
CA SER A 584 -27.14 15.59 2.84
C SER A 584 -27.39 16.53 1.66
N PHE A 585 -26.62 16.40 0.58
CA PHE A 585 -26.83 17.11 -0.67
C PHE A 585 -28.18 16.76 -1.31
N SER A 586 -28.51 15.47 -1.36
CA SER A 586 -29.73 14.99 -2.01
C SER A 586 -30.98 15.45 -1.27
N THR A 587 -30.98 15.32 0.06
CA THR A 587 -32.08 15.73 0.94
C THR A 587 -32.15 17.24 1.14
N GLY A 588 -31.04 17.96 0.91
CA GLY A 588 -30.91 19.38 1.23
C GLY A 588 -30.77 19.67 2.73
N ILE A 589 -30.56 18.64 3.56
CA ILE A 589 -30.44 18.77 5.00
C ILE A 589 -28.99 18.48 5.42
N PRO A 590 -28.21 19.49 5.84
CA PRO A 590 -26.83 19.27 6.26
C PRO A 590 -26.75 18.39 7.50
N GLU A 591 -25.58 17.79 7.72
CA GLU A 591 -25.27 17.12 8.98
C GLU A 591 -24.80 18.11 10.04
N ASN A 592 -25.10 17.83 11.31
CA ASN A 592 -24.61 18.65 12.40
C ASN A 592 -23.41 17.97 13.07
N PHE A 593 -22.24 18.60 13.00
CA PHE A 593 -21.03 18.15 13.68
C PHE A 593 -20.75 19.03 14.90
N PRO A 594 -20.85 18.49 16.14
CA PRO A 594 -20.64 19.28 17.35
C PRO A 594 -19.31 20.05 17.36
N GLY A 595 -19.37 21.35 17.65
CA GLY A 595 -18.18 22.21 17.67
C GLY A 595 -17.70 22.70 16.30
N TYR A 596 -18.51 22.50 15.24
CA TYR A 596 -18.31 23.06 13.91
C TYR A 596 -19.53 23.89 13.44
N PRO A 597 -19.36 24.80 12.47
CA PRO A 597 -20.46 25.58 11.90
C PRO A 597 -21.51 24.69 11.22
N GLU A 598 -22.76 25.12 11.25
CA GLU A 598 -23.84 24.48 10.48
C GLU A 598 -23.51 24.51 8.98
N GLY A 599 -23.77 23.41 8.28
CA GLY A 599 -23.50 23.29 6.85
C GLY A 599 -22.08 22.85 6.49
N ILE A 600 -21.19 22.65 7.46
CA ILE A 600 -19.90 22.01 7.19
C ILE A 600 -20.11 20.58 6.66
N ARG A 601 -19.37 20.21 5.61
CA ARG A 601 -19.41 18.86 5.05
C ARG A 601 -18.56 17.90 5.86
N ALA A 602 -18.90 16.63 5.85
CA ALA A 602 -18.13 15.58 6.52
C ALA A 602 -16.68 15.56 6.04
N VAL A 603 -16.44 15.73 4.73
CA VAL A 603 -15.08 15.77 4.15
C VAL A 603 -14.24 16.95 4.67
N GLN A 604 -14.85 18.01 5.20
CA GLN A 604 -14.16 19.18 5.72
C GLN A 604 -13.82 19.08 7.20
N VAL A 605 -14.30 18.03 7.91
CA VAL A 605 -14.11 17.90 9.36
C VAL A 605 -12.66 17.51 9.68
N PRO A 606 -11.89 18.38 10.38
CA PRO A 606 -10.48 18.13 10.64
C PRO A 606 -10.20 16.97 11.59
N ASP A 607 -11.04 16.78 12.61
CA ASP A 607 -10.79 15.85 13.71
C ASP A 607 -11.59 14.55 13.52
N PRO A 608 -10.94 13.40 13.29
CA PRO A 608 -11.65 12.14 13.09
C PRO A 608 -12.30 11.64 14.38
N SER A 609 -11.97 12.21 15.55
CA SER A 609 -12.56 11.80 16.83
C SER A 609 -13.97 12.37 17.07
N ILE A 610 -14.53 13.13 16.13
CA ILE A 610 -15.89 13.66 16.28
C ILE A 610 -16.90 12.51 16.36
N ARG A 611 -17.84 12.61 17.31
CA ARG A 611 -18.86 11.58 17.52
C ARG A 611 -19.86 11.59 16.36
N SER A 612 -19.85 10.55 15.55
CA SER A 612 -20.84 10.31 14.50
C SER A 612 -21.00 8.80 14.29
N TYR A 613 -22.18 8.26 14.62
CA TYR A 613 -22.46 6.84 14.43
C TYR A 613 -22.37 6.45 12.95
N PHE A 614 -22.92 7.29 12.05
CA PHE A 614 -22.87 7.09 10.61
C PHE A 614 -21.41 6.93 10.13
N LEU A 615 -20.54 7.90 10.43
CA LEU A 615 -19.16 7.87 9.94
C LEU A 615 -18.39 6.65 10.45
N SER A 616 -18.62 6.23 11.70
CA SER A 616 -18.02 5.01 12.26
C SER A 616 -18.49 3.74 11.55
N VAL A 617 -19.81 3.55 11.36
CA VAL A 617 -20.36 2.35 10.71
C VAL A 617 -19.96 2.25 9.23
N PHE A 618 -19.77 3.40 8.56
CA PHE A 618 -19.36 3.46 7.17
C PHE A 618 -17.84 3.41 6.96
N GLY A 619 -17.05 3.14 8.02
CA GLY A 619 -15.63 2.82 7.90
C GLY A 619 -14.69 4.03 7.78
N ARG A 620 -15.06 5.19 8.37
CA ARG A 620 -14.16 6.35 8.47
C ARG A 620 -12.83 5.97 9.14
N SER A 621 -11.72 6.51 8.64
CA SER A 621 -10.39 6.37 9.24
C SER A 621 -10.28 7.11 10.59
N GLU A 622 -9.69 6.48 11.61
CA GLU A 622 -9.31 7.17 12.84
C GLU A 622 -7.98 7.93 12.70
N ARG A 623 -7.26 7.71 11.59
CA ARG A 623 -5.95 8.27 11.24
C ARG A 623 -4.87 7.88 12.25
N VAL A 624 -5.01 6.69 12.81
CA VAL A 624 -4.10 6.13 13.81
C VAL A 624 -2.83 5.66 13.16
N THR A 625 -2.92 5.14 11.94
CA THR A 625 -1.82 4.64 11.13
C THR A 625 -1.88 5.29 9.75
N ALA A 626 -0.75 5.29 9.04
CA ALA A 626 -0.68 5.68 7.64
C ALA A 626 -1.22 4.59 6.69
N CYS A 627 -1.76 3.49 7.22
CA CYS A 627 -2.26 2.38 6.41
C CYS A 627 -3.45 2.80 5.58
N ALA A 628 -3.37 2.57 4.28
CA ALA A 628 -4.54 2.72 3.40
C ALA A 628 -5.69 1.78 3.81
N CYS A 629 -5.37 0.70 4.52
CA CYS A 629 -6.32 -0.28 5.04
C CYS A 629 -7.12 0.18 6.28
N GLU A 630 -6.78 1.31 6.91
CA GLU A 630 -7.51 1.80 8.10
C GLU A 630 -8.94 2.22 7.74
N ARG A 631 -9.14 2.76 6.54
CA ARG A 631 -10.46 3.02 5.97
C ARG A 631 -11.04 1.70 5.44
N SER A 632 -12.24 1.36 5.88
CA SER A 632 -12.94 0.16 5.38
C SER A 632 -13.93 0.54 4.30
N GLU A 633 -13.75 -0.03 3.12
CA GLU A 633 -14.70 0.06 2.00
C GLU A 633 -15.62 -1.16 1.92
N GLU A 634 -15.50 -2.10 2.87
CA GLU A 634 -16.36 -3.29 2.91
C GLU A 634 -17.83 -2.93 3.15
N VAL A 635 -18.69 -3.68 2.47
CA VAL A 635 -20.13 -3.61 2.66
C VAL A 635 -20.52 -4.47 3.85
N SER A 636 -21.29 -3.91 4.77
CA SER A 636 -21.80 -4.63 5.94
C SER A 636 -23.31 -4.48 6.12
N LEU A 637 -23.94 -5.48 6.73
CA LEU A 637 -25.38 -5.45 7.02
C LEU A 637 -25.79 -4.21 7.86
N PRO A 638 -25.03 -3.77 8.89
CA PRO A 638 -25.36 -2.54 9.61
C PRO A 638 -25.42 -1.29 8.73
N GLN A 639 -24.56 -1.16 7.72
CA GLN A 639 -24.59 -0.02 6.79
C GLN A 639 -25.90 -0.01 5.98
N LEU A 640 -26.28 -1.17 5.43
CA LEU A 640 -27.51 -1.32 4.65
C LEU A 640 -28.75 -1.02 5.50
N LEU A 641 -28.82 -1.59 6.70
CA LEU A 641 -29.95 -1.35 7.62
C LEU A 641 -30.03 0.12 8.07
N HIS A 642 -28.88 0.79 8.21
CA HIS A 642 -28.85 2.20 8.58
C HIS A 642 -29.43 3.11 7.48
N LEU A 643 -29.15 2.82 6.20
CA LEU A 643 -29.72 3.57 5.06
C LEU A 643 -31.19 3.22 4.79
N GLN A 644 -31.60 1.98 5.05
CA GLN A 644 -32.98 1.57 4.79
C GLN A 644 -33.94 2.02 5.89
N ASN A 645 -33.59 1.78 7.16
CA ASN A 645 -34.53 1.87 8.27
C ASN A 645 -34.02 2.78 9.41
N GLY A 646 -32.91 3.49 9.22
CA GLY A 646 -32.35 4.36 10.25
C GLY A 646 -33.20 5.61 10.48
N GLN A 647 -33.40 5.99 11.74
CA GLN A 647 -34.08 7.25 12.08
C GLN A 647 -33.40 8.46 11.42
N TRP A 648 -32.07 8.41 11.30
CA TRP A 648 -31.26 9.45 10.66
C TRP A 648 -31.70 9.77 9.22
N ILE A 649 -31.97 8.76 8.39
CA ILE A 649 -32.42 8.99 7.00
C ILE A 649 -33.88 9.46 6.97
N ALA A 650 -34.72 8.88 7.82
CA ALA A 650 -36.14 9.25 7.93
C ALA A 650 -36.28 10.73 8.32
N ASP A 651 -35.51 11.19 9.30
CA ASP A 651 -35.50 12.58 9.77
C ASP A 651 -35.07 13.55 8.66
N LYS A 652 -34.05 13.20 7.86
CA LYS A 652 -33.59 14.04 6.74
C LYS A 652 -34.62 14.12 5.62
N MET A 653 -35.25 13.01 5.24
CA MET A 653 -36.28 13.00 4.19
C MET A 653 -37.58 13.67 4.64
N GLY A 654 -37.96 13.49 5.90
CA GLY A 654 -39.17 14.07 6.50
C GLY A 654 -39.04 15.55 6.86
N ASN A 655 -37.83 16.12 6.82
CA ASN A 655 -37.58 17.48 7.28
C ASN A 655 -38.39 18.53 6.49
N PRO A 656 -39.16 19.41 7.16
CA PRO A 656 -39.96 20.45 6.49
C PRO A 656 -39.18 21.41 5.60
N LYS A 657 -37.87 21.57 5.84
CA LYS A 657 -36.98 22.43 5.06
C LYS A 657 -36.21 21.67 3.97
N GLY A 658 -36.44 20.36 3.81
CA GLY A 658 -35.72 19.51 2.88
C GLY A 658 -36.15 19.71 1.42
N LYS A 659 -35.25 19.41 0.48
CA LYS A 659 -35.49 19.47 -0.97
C LYS A 659 -36.72 18.68 -1.38
N LEU A 660 -36.94 17.51 -0.77
CA LEU A 660 -38.10 16.67 -1.09
C LEU A 660 -39.43 17.37 -0.79
N LYS A 661 -39.55 18.07 0.35
CA LYS A 661 -40.76 18.83 0.69
C LYS A 661 -41.00 19.99 -0.27
N THR A 662 -39.94 20.70 -0.63
CA THR A 662 -39.99 21.74 -1.67
C THR A 662 -40.45 21.18 -3.01
N LEU A 663 -39.89 20.03 -3.42
CA LEU A 663 -40.20 19.39 -4.70
C LEU A 663 -41.65 18.89 -4.78
N ILE A 664 -42.17 18.31 -3.70
CA ILE A 664 -43.57 17.85 -3.63
C ILE A 664 -44.53 19.02 -3.84
N SER A 665 -44.20 20.17 -3.25
CA SER A 665 -44.99 21.41 -3.28
C SER A 665 -44.82 22.23 -4.57
N ASP A 666 -43.87 21.85 -5.43
CA ASP A 666 -43.58 22.51 -6.70
C ASP A 666 -44.75 22.35 -7.69
N LYS A 667 -44.93 23.33 -8.60
CA LYS A 667 -45.99 23.34 -9.62
C LYS A 667 -45.63 22.56 -10.89
N ARG A 668 -44.38 22.12 -11.03
CA ARG A 668 -43.92 21.27 -12.15
C ARG A 668 -44.69 19.97 -12.26
N THR A 669 -44.67 19.38 -13.45
CA THR A 669 -45.32 18.09 -13.73
C THR A 669 -44.66 16.97 -12.93
N ASP A 670 -45.41 15.88 -12.70
CA ASP A 670 -44.89 14.73 -11.95
C ASP A 670 -43.65 14.12 -12.65
N ASN A 671 -43.59 14.15 -13.99
CA ASN A 671 -42.41 13.70 -14.76
C ASN A 671 -41.17 14.58 -14.53
N GLU A 672 -41.34 15.90 -14.47
CA GLU A 672 -40.26 16.84 -14.19
C GLU A 672 -39.75 16.66 -12.75
N LYS A 673 -40.65 16.42 -11.79
CA LYS A 673 -40.30 16.14 -10.40
C LYS A 673 -39.49 14.84 -10.27
N ILE A 674 -39.96 13.76 -10.91
CA ILE A 674 -39.22 12.49 -10.97
C ILE A 674 -37.83 12.70 -11.59
N SER A 675 -37.76 13.46 -12.69
CA SER A 675 -36.47 13.76 -13.33
C SER A 675 -35.51 14.51 -12.40
N GLU A 676 -36.00 15.49 -11.64
CA GLU A 676 -35.19 16.19 -10.64
C GLU A 676 -34.69 15.28 -9.52
N MET A 677 -35.50 14.31 -9.07
CA MET A 677 -35.07 13.33 -8.07
C MET A 677 -33.88 12.50 -8.60
N PHE A 678 -33.97 11.99 -9.82
CA PHE A 678 -32.89 11.23 -10.46
C PHE A 678 -31.63 12.08 -10.64
N LEU A 679 -31.77 13.32 -11.12
CA LEU A 679 -30.62 14.22 -11.28
C LEU A 679 -29.96 14.55 -9.94
N THR A 680 -30.74 14.72 -8.88
CA THR A 680 -30.24 15.09 -7.54
C THR A 680 -29.57 13.93 -6.81
N THR A 681 -29.97 12.68 -7.08
CA THR A 681 -29.47 11.47 -6.40
C THR A 681 -28.46 10.70 -7.25
N LEU A 682 -28.87 10.33 -8.47
CA LEU A 682 -28.12 9.47 -9.39
C LEU A 682 -27.37 10.26 -10.48
N SER A 683 -27.55 11.59 -10.55
CA SER A 683 -26.83 12.45 -11.50
C SER A 683 -27.08 12.13 -12.98
N ARG A 684 -28.25 11.56 -13.29
CA ARG A 684 -28.71 11.26 -14.64
C ARG A 684 -30.22 11.45 -14.74
N LEU A 685 -30.75 11.39 -15.95
CA LEU A 685 -32.20 11.28 -16.16
C LEU A 685 -32.67 9.83 -15.93
N PRO A 686 -33.94 9.62 -15.54
CA PRO A 686 -34.52 8.29 -15.51
C PRO A 686 -34.57 7.70 -16.93
N THR A 687 -34.33 6.40 -17.04
CA THR A 687 -34.58 5.66 -18.27
C THR A 687 -36.08 5.55 -18.55
N GLU A 688 -36.48 5.30 -19.80
CA GLU A 688 -37.89 5.15 -20.16
C GLU A 688 -38.60 4.06 -19.33
N LYS A 689 -37.89 2.98 -19.00
CA LYS A 689 -38.38 1.89 -18.16
C LYS A 689 -38.62 2.35 -16.71
N GLU A 690 -37.70 3.12 -16.14
CA GLU A 690 -37.84 3.66 -14.78
C GLU A 690 -38.97 4.69 -14.70
N THR A 691 -39.05 5.61 -15.68
CA THR A 691 -40.16 6.58 -15.78
C THR A 691 -41.50 5.87 -15.90
N GLY A 692 -41.61 4.87 -16.78
CA GLY A 692 -42.84 4.11 -16.97
C GLY A 692 -43.27 3.36 -15.70
N ALA A 693 -42.32 2.79 -14.95
CA ALA A 693 -42.60 2.12 -13.68
C ALA A 693 -43.09 3.10 -12.60
N LEU A 694 -42.42 4.24 -12.44
CA LEU A 694 -42.76 5.25 -11.43
C LEU A 694 -44.09 5.94 -11.72
N VAL A 695 -44.38 6.30 -12.98
CA VAL A 695 -45.66 6.89 -13.37
C VAL A 695 -46.81 5.92 -13.11
N LYS A 696 -46.61 4.63 -13.39
CA LYS A 696 -47.62 3.58 -13.11
C LYS A 696 -47.88 3.45 -11.62
N GLU A 697 -46.86 3.57 -10.77
CA GLU A 697 -47.01 3.45 -9.33
C GLU A 697 -47.63 4.71 -8.71
N LEU A 698 -47.25 5.90 -9.19
CA LEU A 698 -47.88 7.16 -8.82
C LEU A 698 -49.39 7.15 -9.11
N ALA A 699 -49.80 6.58 -10.24
CA ALA A 699 -51.22 6.49 -10.62
C ALA A 699 -52.05 5.60 -9.69
N LYS A 700 -51.42 4.66 -8.97
CA LYS A 700 -52.09 3.79 -7.99
C LYS A 700 -52.05 4.35 -6.57
N SER A 701 -51.12 5.28 -6.30
CA SER A 701 -50.90 5.78 -4.95
C SER A 701 -52.10 6.59 -4.45
N THR A 702 -52.50 6.32 -3.21
CA THR A 702 -53.52 7.10 -2.49
C THR A 702 -52.97 8.40 -1.90
N SER A 703 -51.64 8.53 -1.81
CA SER A 703 -50.94 9.71 -1.29
C SER A 703 -49.76 10.06 -2.19
N LYS A 704 -49.85 11.20 -2.89
CA LYS A 704 -48.73 11.70 -3.70
C LYS A 704 -47.48 11.96 -2.85
N GLU A 705 -47.66 12.45 -1.64
CA GLU A 705 -46.56 12.73 -0.72
C GLU A 705 -45.82 11.44 -0.33
N GLU A 706 -46.56 10.39 0.03
CA GLU A 706 -45.99 9.08 0.37
C GLU A 706 -45.26 8.47 -0.83
N PHE A 707 -45.85 8.55 -2.03
CA PHE A 707 -45.19 8.10 -3.26
C PHE A 707 -43.85 8.79 -3.48
N TYR A 708 -43.78 10.12 -3.35
CA TYR A 708 -42.53 10.84 -3.56
C TYR A 708 -41.49 10.52 -2.47
N GLN A 709 -41.92 10.28 -1.24
CA GLN A 709 -41.04 9.81 -0.16
C GLN A 709 -40.47 8.42 -0.47
N ASP A 710 -41.30 7.47 -0.87
CA ASP A 710 -40.89 6.10 -1.19
C ASP A 710 -39.97 6.06 -2.42
N ALA A 711 -40.31 6.82 -3.47
CA ALA A 711 -39.47 6.92 -4.66
C ALA A 711 -38.11 7.55 -4.35
N PHE A 712 -38.07 8.58 -3.49
CA PHE A 712 -36.81 9.21 -3.08
C PHE A 712 -35.97 8.28 -2.20
N TRP A 713 -36.60 7.61 -1.25
CA TRP A 713 -35.98 6.59 -0.42
C TRP A 713 -35.40 5.44 -1.26
N ALA A 714 -36.15 4.96 -2.26
CA ALA A 714 -35.69 3.91 -3.16
C ALA A 714 -34.43 4.32 -3.92
N LEU A 715 -34.37 5.56 -4.44
CA LEU A 715 -33.20 6.09 -5.13
C LEU A 715 -31.96 6.14 -4.21
N LEU A 716 -32.11 6.65 -2.98
CA LEU A 716 -31.03 6.72 -1.99
C LEU A 716 -30.51 5.33 -1.54
N ASN A 717 -31.34 4.29 -1.69
CA ASN A 717 -31.00 2.92 -1.30
C ASN A 717 -30.56 2.04 -2.49
N THR A 718 -30.42 2.60 -3.68
CA THR A 718 -29.86 1.86 -4.82
C THR A 718 -28.36 1.62 -4.65
N VAL A 719 -27.88 0.53 -5.28
CA VAL A 719 -26.44 0.29 -5.43
C VAL A 719 -25.79 1.44 -6.23
N GLU A 720 -26.48 1.96 -7.24
CA GLU A 720 -26.02 3.09 -8.06
C GLU A 720 -25.76 4.37 -7.24
N PHE A 721 -26.58 4.63 -6.22
CA PHE A 721 -26.34 5.76 -5.31
C PHE A 721 -25.10 5.54 -4.43
N SER A 722 -24.93 4.33 -3.91
CA SER A 722 -23.89 4.00 -2.93
C SER A 722 -22.51 3.70 -3.54
N PHE A 723 -22.43 3.55 -4.87
CA PHE A 723 -21.21 3.22 -5.60
C PHE A 723 -20.90 4.24 -6.69
N ASN A 724 -19.62 4.59 -6.79
CA ASN A 724 -19.07 5.21 -7.98
C ASN A 724 -18.71 4.12 -9.01
N HIS A 725 -19.18 4.24 -10.24
CA HIS A 725 -19.17 3.17 -11.23
C HIS A 725 -18.81 3.67 -12.62
#